data_AF-A0A9W6GJU1-F1
#
_entry.id   AF-A0A9W6GJU1-F1
#
_cell.length_a   1.000
_cell.length_b   1.000
_cell.length_c   1.000
_cell.angle_alpha   90.00
_cell.angle_beta   90.00
_cell.angle_gamma   90.00
#
_symmetry.space_group_name_H-M   'P 1'
#
loop_
_entity.id
_entity.type
_entity.pdbx_description
1 polymer ?
#
loop_
_entity_poly.entity_id
_entity_poly.type
_entity_poly.pdbx_seq_one_letter_code
_entity_poly.pdbx_strand_id
1 'polypeptide(L)'
;MHEELKRRRKEYDRGVEVKLPLEEYSRVLKREINRENNRKIDEYIRGGSYDKAVNFVEESRGIDLELPLRNIVAGEVEGEHRGIIEEDRLILNERLKNMSMLKSIKEELSTCDEFIFVVSFIRYSGLQLLISKLKELEKRGVRGRVLTSVYMNITEPKALRKLMEFSNIEVKIYNAHRDSFHTKAYIFKRDSGLGTAIVGSSNISHQALLCGEEWNIKVGESTGDVMEDSLKHFEKLWCSEEAIEVDEGIIERYEKFRDSFKESRDFTFDFLESRGSGNEIHPNSMQGEILERLEEMRKGGVVRALAIAATGTGKTYLSAFDVANFSPKRLLFLAHREELLRGAMATYERFFPREEMGYLTGNEKSYDSRYVFATVQTLSKNESLERYSREHFDYIVVDEFHHSAAESYMKIIDHFKPEFLLGLTATPERMDGKDILEICDYNVAGEIRLKEALSRELLVPFHYFGIADDTTDYTEIPEKNGHLVEKVLSEKLSINTRVEFILSKIDEYLYDGKDMCALSFCVDKNHARYMSEEFRSRGVRSEVILADTSLKERARILKDLRENRIEIVFTVDIFNEGIDIPQVNLLLFLRPTESSTIFIQQLGRGLRKHGNKSYVTILDFIGNYSKSFVGATAITRELGESQEGIRKNIEEGFGGLPGSSYIEFDRICQRRILDKIGSIKYTSKNYLKERYLEVRAKYDRPLQPMDFLYEGDTFERLVASFGSFCLAKKAAGDLSQGEMVEERRALELLERLDSMMPIKRPHETLILKEALLKGRECIEIEDIVEIIGRGRRGIQEQRIERAFKELAEEYKKQDWSFGRVEDGFIADEEVMEILEDKQIYKMVENRLEYALHRYEREFDLQDGGLEVHREYSRLELQILLDSQVPKGSWRAGYAVAHDEICLFITMEKDRDTEEHLLYDNYFDDQEIVQWISQNKTSHSSKVGEMFVKHSEQGRRVHIFIRRSREGQGITRNFIYLGEADYHTSYGDKPMYIKWRLHKKVPDKIFLDLTS
;
A
#
# COMPACT_ATOMS: atom_id res chain seq x y z
N MET A 1 -47.75 13.39 42.97
CA MET A 1 -47.73 14.45 41.92
C MET A 1 -47.65 13.88 40.51
N HIS A 2 -46.63 13.08 40.14
CA HIS A 2 -46.52 12.48 38.79
C HIS A 2 -47.70 11.56 38.40
N GLU A 3 -48.23 10.73 39.31
CA GLU A 3 -49.44 9.93 39.05
C GLU A 3 -50.75 10.74 39.05
N GLU A 4 -50.76 11.89 39.73
CA GLU A 4 -51.89 12.82 39.76
C GLU A 4 -51.96 13.65 38.45
N LEU A 5 -50.80 13.84 37.80
CA LEU A 5 -50.63 14.53 36.53
C LEU A 5 -50.99 13.66 35.31
N LYS A 6 -50.87 12.33 35.40
CA LYS A 6 -51.38 11.39 34.36
C LYS A 6 -52.90 11.39 34.24
N ARG A 7 -53.64 11.74 35.31
CA ARG A 7 -55.11 11.71 35.34
C ARG A 7 -55.81 12.87 34.62
N ARG A 8 -55.11 13.94 34.21
CA ARG A 8 -55.76 15.19 33.76
C ARG A 8 -55.49 15.67 32.33
N ARG A 9 -54.88 14.87 31.43
CA ARG A 9 -54.71 15.16 29.98
C ARG A 9 -54.63 16.66 29.63
N LYS A 10 -53.52 17.33 29.96
CA LYS A 10 -53.25 18.69 29.49
C LYS A 10 -52.07 18.69 28.53
N GLU A 11 -52.34 19.16 27.32
CA GLU A 11 -51.35 19.58 26.33
C GLU A 11 -50.49 20.70 26.90
N TYR A 12 -49.22 20.75 26.50
CA TYR A 12 -48.29 21.80 26.91
C TYR A 12 -48.69 23.15 26.31
N ASP A 13 -48.88 24.15 27.17
CA ASP A 13 -49.00 25.55 26.80
C ASP A 13 -47.59 26.12 26.55
N ARG A 14 -47.36 26.71 25.36
CA ARG A 14 -46.06 27.26 24.91
C ARG A 14 -45.73 28.61 25.58
N GLY A 15 -46.10 28.79 26.83
CA GLY A 15 -46.10 30.09 27.53
C GLY A 15 -45.43 30.13 28.89
N VAL A 16 -44.56 29.17 29.24
CA VAL A 16 -43.80 29.22 30.51
C VAL A 16 -42.33 29.52 30.20
N GLU A 17 -41.93 30.78 30.33
CA GLU A 17 -40.51 31.16 30.47
C GLU A 17 -40.01 30.66 31.83
N VAL A 18 -39.35 29.50 31.84
CA VAL A 18 -38.52 29.09 32.96
C VAL A 18 -37.27 29.97 32.95
N LYS A 19 -37.26 31.04 33.74
CA LYS A 19 -36.04 31.83 33.97
C LYS A 19 -35.10 31.02 34.86
N LEU A 20 -34.14 30.35 34.23
CA LEU A 20 -33.02 29.70 34.92
C LEU A 20 -32.24 30.77 35.72
N PRO A 21 -31.71 30.45 36.92
CA PRO A 21 -30.86 31.36 37.68
C PRO A 21 -29.70 31.90 36.84
N LEU A 22 -29.26 33.14 37.09
CA LEU A 22 -28.14 33.78 36.38
C LEU A 22 -26.85 32.93 36.39
N GLU A 23 -26.66 32.13 37.44
CA GLU A 23 -25.55 31.18 37.59
C GLU A 23 -25.63 30.03 36.57
N GLU A 24 -26.83 29.54 36.24
CA GLU A 24 -27.04 28.52 35.19
C GLU A 24 -26.98 29.13 33.78
N TYR A 25 -27.25 30.43 33.67
CA TYR A 25 -27.06 31.22 32.45
C TYR A 25 -25.59 31.50 32.15
N SER A 26 -24.68 31.35 33.12
CA SER A 26 -23.25 31.64 32.95
C SER A 26 -22.62 30.83 31.80
N ARG A 27 -22.98 29.56 31.65
CA ARG A 27 -22.52 28.69 30.54
C ARG A 27 -23.07 29.15 29.19
N VAL A 28 -24.34 29.56 29.14
CA VAL A 28 -24.99 30.08 27.92
C VAL A 28 -24.39 31.43 27.54
N LEU A 29 -24.17 32.32 28.50
CA LEU A 29 -23.50 33.61 28.31
C LEU A 29 -22.07 33.44 27.81
N LYS A 30 -21.26 32.58 28.45
CA LYS A 30 -19.91 32.25 27.97
C LYS A 30 -19.94 31.74 26.53
N ARG A 31 -20.89 30.86 26.21
CA ARG A 31 -21.05 30.31 24.85
C ARG A 31 -21.44 31.38 23.82
N GLU A 32 -22.42 32.22 24.11
CA GLU A 32 -22.87 33.27 23.19
C GLU A 32 -21.81 34.36 23.02
N ILE A 33 -21.09 34.74 24.09
CA ILE A 33 -19.95 35.67 24.01
C ILE A 33 -18.84 35.07 23.14
N ASN A 34 -18.46 33.80 23.36
CA ASN A 34 -17.46 33.13 22.53
C ASN A 34 -17.91 33.04 21.07
N ARG A 35 -19.18 32.74 20.82
CA ARG A 35 -19.74 32.66 19.46
C ARG A 35 -19.67 34.00 18.74
N GLU A 36 -20.04 35.09 19.41
CA GLU A 36 -20.04 36.42 18.82
C GLU A 36 -18.62 36.96 18.62
N ASN A 37 -17.71 36.70 19.56
CA ASN A 37 -16.29 37.04 19.42
C ASN A 37 -15.65 36.27 18.25
N ASN A 38 -15.87 34.95 18.16
CA ASN A 38 -15.37 34.14 17.04
C ASN A 38 -15.93 34.64 15.70
N ARG A 39 -17.21 35.01 15.65
CA ARG A 39 -17.82 35.56 14.44
C ARG A 39 -17.16 36.87 13.98
N LYS A 40 -16.83 37.77 14.90
CA LYS A 40 -16.12 39.02 14.59
C LYS A 40 -14.68 38.78 14.14
N ILE A 41 -13.98 37.85 14.80
CA ILE A 41 -12.63 37.45 14.42
C ILE A 41 -12.65 36.84 13.00
N ASP A 42 -13.59 35.94 12.73
CA ASP A 42 -13.83 35.36 11.40
C ASP A 42 -14.12 36.42 10.34
N GLU A 43 -14.92 37.45 10.66
CA GLU A 43 -15.18 38.56 9.75
C GLU A 43 -13.90 39.35 9.43
N TYR A 44 -13.05 39.61 10.42
CA TYR A 44 -11.77 40.28 10.21
C TYR A 44 -10.79 39.43 9.40
N ILE A 45 -10.74 38.12 9.66
CA ILE A 45 -9.90 37.17 8.93
C ILE A 45 -10.38 37.02 7.48
N ARG A 46 -11.68 36.80 7.25
CA ARG A 46 -12.26 36.71 5.89
C ARG A 46 -12.12 38.01 5.10
N GLY A 47 -12.07 39.15 5.80
CA GLY A 47 -11.77 40.46 5.22
C GLY A 47 -10.27 40.75 5.03
N GLY A 48 -9.37 39.80 5.32
CA GLY A 48 -7.92 39.94 5.17
C GLY A 48 -7.25 40.91 6.15
N SER A 49 -7.95 41.31 7.24
CA SER A 49 -7.48 42.29 8.22
C SER A 49 -6.98 41.60 9.50
N TYR A 50 -5.89 40.84 9.39
CA TYR A 50 -5.32 40.05 10.50
C TYR A 50 -4.91 40.90 11.71
N ASP A 51 -4.34 42.08 11.50
CA ASP A 51 -3.95 42.98 12.60
C ASP A 51 -5.17 43.42 13.45
N LYS A 52 -6.33 43.58 12.82
CA LYS A 52 -7.57 43.91 13.54
C LYS A 52 -8.10 42.73 14.33
N ALA A 53 -7.93 41.50 13.83
CA ALA A 53 -8.27 40.30 14.56
C ALA A 53 -7.37 40.13 15.78
N VAL A 54 -6.05 40.31 15.63
CA VAL A 54 -5.08 40.24 16.73
C VAL A 54 -5.37 41.31 17.78
N ASN A 55 -5.45 42.58 17.38
CA ASN A 55 -5.76 43.69 18.30
C ASN A 55 -7.10 43.48 19.02
N PHE A 56 -8.12 42.96 18.33
CA PHE A 56 -9.41 42.66 18.94
C PHE A 56 -9.28 41.61 20.05
N VAL A 57 -8.47 40.57 19.85
CA VAL A 57 -8.25 39.53 20.88
C VAL A 57 -7.40 40.07 22.04
N GLU A 58 -6.36 40.85 21.74
CA GLU A 58 -5.50 41.50 22.75
C GLU A 58 -6.29 42.43 23.66
N GLU A 59 -7.11 43.31 23.08
CA GLU A 59 -7.99 44.22 23.82
C GLU A 59 -9.06 43.45 24.61
N SER A 60 -9.60 42.36 24.06
CA SER A 60 -10.68 41.58 24.68
C SER A 60 -10.21 40.75 25.87
N ARG A 61 -8.96 40.26 25.84
CA ARG A 61 -8.41 39.39 26.89
C ARG A 61 -7.41 40.11 27.81
N GLY A 62 -6.95 41.30 27.46
CA GLY A 62 -5.92 42.02 28.20
C GLY A 62 -4.58 41.29 28.22
N ILE A 63 -4.27 40.57 27.13
CA ILE A 63 -3.05 39.77 26.95
C ILE A 63 -2.33 40.33 25.72
N ASP A 64 -1.00 40.43 25.77
CA ASP A 64 -0.18 40.67 24.59
C ASP A 64 -0.09 39.35 23.81
N LEU A 65 -0.64 39.30 22.60
CA LEU A 65 -0.69 38.08 21.81
C LEU A 65 0.65 37.93 21.10
N GLU A 66 1.68 37.56 21.85
CA GLU A 66 2.78 36.83 21.24
C GLU A 66 2.20 35.48 20.80
N LEU A 67 1.62 35.43 19.59
CA LEU A 67 1.35 34.17 18.91
C LEU A 67 2.63 33.34 19.09
N PRO A 68 2.56 32.12 19.64
CA PRO A 68 3.74 31.27 19.82
C PRO A 68 4.21 30.71 18.46
N LEU A 69 4.28 31.55 17.43
CA LEU A 69 5.09 31.30 16.23
C LEU A 69 6.58 31.22 16.59
N ARG A 70 7.00 31.78 17.74
CA ARG A 70 8.39 31.77 18.20
C ARG A 70 8.96 30.39 18.55
N ASN A 71 8.13 29.37 18.76
CA ASN A 71 8.61 27.98 18.95
C ASN A 71 8.31 27.05 17.75
N ILE A 72 7.75 27.58 16.66
CA ILE A 72 7.57 26.82 15.40
C ILE A 72 8.72 27.14 14.40
N VAL A 73 9.69 27.98 14.77
CA VAL A 73 10.86 28.24 13.92
C VAL A 73 12.15 27.91 14.64
N ALA A 74 12.77 26.82 14.19
CA ALA A 74 14.22 26.60 14.02
C ALA A 74 14.70 25.20 14.49
N GLY A 75 14.16 24.17 13.85
CA GLY A 75 14.96 23.01 13.46
C GLY A 75 14.59 22.74 12.01
N GLU A 76 15.58 22.66 11.12
CA GLU A 76 15.37 22.31 9.70
C GLU A 76 14.48 21.06 9.59
N VAL A 77 13.21 21.27 9.30
CA VAL A 77 12.27 20.24 8.87
C VAL A 77 11.55 20.86 7.68
N GLU A 78 12.02 20.51 6.49
CA GLU A 78 11.20 20.59 5.28
C GLU A 78 9.98 19.69 5.51
N GLY A 79 8.80 20.30 5.69
CA GLY A 79 7.53 19.61 5.92
C GLY A 79 6.56 20.51 6.65
N GLU A 80 5.56 21.04 5.94
CA GLU A 80 4.52 21.90 6.51
C GLU A 80 3.71 21.17 7.59
N HIS A 81 4.07 21.33 8.87
CA HIS A 81 3.21 20.94 9.98
C HIS A 81 2.18 22.03 10.26
N ARG A 82 1.02 21.96 9.59
CA ARG A 82 -0.19 22.69 9.99
C ARG A 82 -0.89 21.94 11.13
N GLY A 83 -0.32 22.00 12.33
CA GLY A 83 -1.06 21.67 13.54
C GLY A 83 -2.10 22.77 13.78
N ILE A 84 -3.35 22.55 13.41
CA ILE A 84 -4.46 23.42 13.81
C ILE A 84 -4.67 23.16 15.31
N ILE A 85 -4.21 24.10 16.15
CA ILE A 85 -4.17 23.94 17.61
C ILE A 85 -5.56 24.12 18.28
N GLU A 86 -6.63 24.48 17.57
CA GLU A 86 -7.86 24.96 18.23
C GLU A 86 -9.22 24.34 17.85
N GLU A 87 -9.33 23.28 17.04
CA GLU A 87 -10.66 22.72 16.74
C GLU A 87 -11.01 21.45 17.54
N ASP A 88 -12.17 21.47 18.19
CA ASP A 88 -12.85 20.29 18.72
C ASP A 88 -13.10 19.31 17.56
N ARG A 89 -12.54 18.10 17.65
CA ARG A 89 -12.52 17.16 16.52
C ARG A 89 -12.96 15.77 16.95
N LEU A 90 -13.84 15.18 16.15
CA LEU A 90 -14.11 13.75 16.22
C LEU A 90 -12.94 12.97 15.61
N ILE A 91 -12.32 12.12 16.41
CA ILE A 91 -11.26 11.20 16.01
C ILE A 91 -11.87 9.80 15.88
N LEU A 92 -11.86 9.31 14.66
CA LEU A 92 -12.26 7.97 14.27
C LEU A 92 -11.04 7.23 13.69
N ASN A 93 -11.07 5.90 13.72
CA ASN A 93 -10.08 5.08 13.02
C ASN A 93 -10.53 4.87 11.57
N GLU A 94 -10.39 5.91 10.76
CA GLU A 94 -10.75 5.88 9.34
C GLU A 94 -9.53 5.69 8.44
N ARG A 95 -9.36 4.45 7.97
CA ARG A 95 -8.22 4.03 7.11
C ARG A 95 -8.06 4.90 5.86
N LEU A 96 -9.16 5.31 5.23
CA LEU A 96 -9.16 6.11 4.00
C LEU A 96 -8.78 7.59 4.21
N LYS A 97 -8.99 8.13 5.41
CA LYS A 97 -8.70 9.54 5.75
C LYS A 97 -7.33 9.73 6.41
N ASN A 98 -6.52 8.67 6.54
CA ASN A 98 -5.29 8.66 7.36
C ASN A 98 -5.53 9.28 8.76
N MET A 99 -6.71 9.00 9.32
CA MET A 99 -7.11 9.40 10.66
C MET A 99 -7.11 8.17 11.54
N SER A 100 -6.31 8.20 12.60
CA SER A 100 -6.30 7.16 13.61
C SER A 100 -6.07 7.78 14.97
N MET A 101 -6.58 7.12 16.00
CA MET A 101 -6.31 7.49 17.38
C MET A 101 -4.80 7.47 17.67
N LEU A 102 -4.05 6.53 17.08
CA LEU A 102 -2.59 6.47 17.17
C LEU A 102 -1.93 7.77 16.68
N LYS A 103 -2.31 8.23 15.47
CA LYS A 103 -1.72 9.43 14.86
C LYS A 103 -1.96 10.66 15.74
N SER A 104 -3.21 10.85 16.18
CA SER A 104 -3.56 11.96 17.06
C SER A 104 -2.78 11.91 18.38
N ILE A 105 -2.70 10.76 19.05
CA ILE A 105 -1.90 10.63 20.29
C ILE A 105 -0.43 10.98 20.02
N LYS A 106 0.17 10.51 18.92
CA LYS A 106 1.58 10.80 18.59
C LYS A 106 1.84 12.28 18.31
N GLU A 107 0.92 12.95 17.62
CA GLU A 107 0.98 14.39 17.36
C GLU A 107 0.90 15.19 18.66
N GLU A 108 -0.05 14.85 19.54
CA GLU A 108 -0.19 15.50 20.84
C GLU A 108 1.04 15.26 21.74
N LEU A 109 1.52 14.01 21.82
CA LEU A 109 2.75 13.66 22.55
C LEU A 109 3.98 14.40 22.03
N SER A 110 4.03 14.72 20.73
CA SER A 110 5.17 15.43 20.17
C SER A 110 5.28 16.87 20.66
N THR A 111 4.17 17.46 21.11
CA THR A 111 4.05 18.89 21.42
C THR A 111 3.68 19.16 22.88
N CYS A 112 3.54 18.14 23.73
CA CYS A 112 3.18 18.30 25.14
C CYS A 112 4.41 18.49 26.05
N ASP A 113 4.18 19.13 27.20
CA ASP A 113 5.15 19.32 28.28
C ASP A 113 4.87 18.38 29.48
N GLU A 114 3.62 17.93 29.63
CA GLU A 114 3.20 16.85 30.53
C GLU A 114 2.05 16.06 29.87
N PHE A 115 2.01 14.74 30.05
CA PHE A 115 0.87 13.92 29.58
C PHE A 115 0.29 13.04 30.69
N ILE A 116 -1.01 12.78 30.60
CA ILE A 116 -1.75 11.95 31.54
C ILE A 116 -2.64 10.98 30.76
N PHE A 117 -2.48 9.68 30.98
CA PHE A 117 -3.33 8.64 30.39
C PHE A 117 -4.18 7.99 31.48
N VAL A 118 -5.49 7.91 31.23
CA VAL A 118 -6.47 7.26 32.09
C VAL A 118 -7.22 6.25 31.25
N VAL A 119 -6.83 4.97 31.32
CA VAL A 119 -7.35 3.94 30.41
C VAL A 119 -7.74 2.68 31.15
N SER A 120 -8.90 2.13 30.83
CA SER A 120 -9.44 0.95 31.51
C SER A 120 -8.53 -0.27 31.43
N PHE A 121 -7.84 -0.46 30.31
CA PHE A 121 -6.81 -1.49 30.18
C PHE A 121 -5.71 -1.11 29.19
N ILE A 122 -4.57 -1.78 29.32
CA ILE A 122 -3.41 -1.63 28.43
C ILE A 122 -2.98 -3.01 27.93
N ARG A 123 -2.99 -3.17 26.60
CA ARG A 123 -2.37 -4.31 25.91
C ARG A 123 -1.03 -3.89 25.32
N TYR A 124 -0.06 -4.79 25.34
CA TYR A 124 1.27 -4.55 24.82
C TYR A 124 1.24 -4.22 23.33
N SER A 125 0.33 -4.83 22.57
CA SER A 125 0.13 -4.58 21.14
C SER A 125 -0.09 -3.10 20.80
N GLY A 126 -0.79 -2.34 21.64
CA GLY A 126 -0.98 -0.90 21.46
C GLY A 126 0.16 -0.08 22.03
N LEU A 127 0.68 -0.48 23.20
CA LEU A 127 1.79 0.21 23.85
C LEU A 127 3.05 0.20 22.98
N GLN A 128 3.34 -0.92 22.31
CA GLN A 128 4.49 -1.08 21.42
C GLN A 128 4.58 0.03 20.36
N LEU A 129 3.42 0.48 19.85
CA LEU A 129 3.32 1.54 18.84
C LEU A 129 3.71 2.92 19.37
N LEU A 130 3.71 3.11 20.69
CA LEU A 130 4.03 4.38 21.37
C LEU A 130 5.46 4.41 21.95
N ILE A 131 6.16 3.27 22.02
CA ILE A 131 7.48 3.15 22.68
C ILE A 131 8.49 4.18 22.20
N SER A 132 8.62 4.36 20.89
CA SER A 132 9.58 5.31 20.33
C SER A 132 9.31 6.75 20.74
N LYS A 133 8.03 7.14 20.77
CA LYS A 133 7.60 8.48 21.20
C LYS A 133 7.77 8.66 22.71
N LEU A 134 7.46 7.65 23.52
CA LEU A 134 7.70 7.69 24.97
C LEU A 134 9.19 7.84 25.30
N LYS A 135 10.09 7.17 24.56
CA LYS A 135 11.54 7.35 24.69
C LYS A 135 12.00 8.74 24.29
N GLU A 136 11.42 9.31 23.24
CA GLU A 136 11.69 10.71 22.86
C GLU A 136 11.32 11.67 24.00
N LEU A 137 10.17 11.44 24.63
CA LEU A 137 9.70 12.23 25.76
C LEU A 137 10.59 12.08 27.00
N GLU A 138 11.08 10.86 27.28
CA GLU A 138 12.05 10.62 28.34
C GLU A 138 13.34 11.41 28.12
N LYS A 139 13.89 11.38 26.90
CA LYS A 139 15.08 12.19 26.54
C LYS A 139 14.84 13.69 26.67
N ARG A 140 13.61 14.16 26.45
CA ARG A 140 13.18 15.55 26.64
C ARG A 140 12.87 15.91 28.10
N GLY A 141 12.80 14.93 29.00
CA GLY A 141 12.41 15.12 30.40
C GLY A 141 10.93 15.45 30.62
N VAL A 142 10.07 15.15 29.64
CA VAL A 142 8.61 15.38 29.73
C VAL A 142 7.98 14.37 30.68
N ARG A 143 7.22 14.82 31.67
CA ARG A 143 6.63 13.94 32.69
C ARG A 143 5.33 13.29 32.22
N GLY A 144 5.17 12.01 32.54
CA GLY A 144 3.99 11.22 32.21
C GLY A 144 3.34 10.58 33.44
N ARG A 145 2.00 10.55 33.50
CA ARG A 145 1.25 9.80 34.52
C ARG A 145 0.25 8.86 33.84
N VAL A 146 0.31 7.57 34.18
CA VAL A 146 -0.55 6.54 33.59
C VAL A 146 -1.36 5.85 34.68
N LEU A 147 -2.67 6.04 34.66
CA LEU A 147 -3.62 5.34 35.51
C LEU A 147 -4.38 4.30 34.70
N THR A 148 -4.27 3.04 35.12
CA THR A 148 -5.01 1.94 34.49
C THR A 148 -5.73 1.06 35.51
N SER A 149 -6.38 -0.02 35.07
CA SER A 149 -7.03 -0.98 35.96
C SER A 149 -6.72 -2.42 35.54
N VAL A 150 -6.96 -3.35 36.47
CA VAL A 150 -6.97 -4.80 36.21
C VAL A 150 -8.40 -5.33 36.06
N TYR A 151 -9.39 -4.44 35.91
CA TYR A 151 -10.78 -4.79 35.62
C TYR A 151 -10.86 -5.73 34.40
N MET A 152 -11.63 -6.82 34.52
CA MET A 152 -11.72 -7.94 33.55
C MET A 152 -10.42 -8.72 33.27
N ASN A 153 -9.31 -8.45 33.98
CA ASN A 153 -8.01 -9.09 33.78
C ASN A 153 -7.44 -8.95 32.36
N ILE A 154 -7.74 -7.85 31.68
CA ILE A 154 -7.32 -7.59 30.30
C ILE A 154 -5.92 -6.97 30.25
N THR A 155 -5.61 -6.05 31.16
CA THR A 155 -4.30 -5.38 31.20
C THR A 155 -3.18 -6.40 31.30
N GLU A 156 -2.16 -6.24 30.46
CA GLU A 156 -1.09 -7.21 30.33
C GLU A 156 0.08 -6.88 31.27
N PRO A 157 0.56 -7.85 32.09
CA PRO A 157 1.73 -7.67 32.94
C PRO A 157 2.96 -7.13 32.19
N LYS A 158 3.19 -7.63 30.97
CA LYS A 158 4.27 -7.19 30.08
C LYS A 158 4.19 -5.69 29.74
N ALA A 159 2.98 -5.16 29.55
CA ALA A 159 2.79 -3.73 29.25
C ALA A 159 3.08 -2.85 30.47
N LEU A 160 2.70 -3.31 31.67
CA LEU A 160 3.01 -2.61 32.92
C LEU A 160 4.52 -2.54 33.17
N ARG A 161 5.22 -3.68 33.04
CA ARG A 161 6.70 -3.72 33.16
C ARG A 161 7.36 -2.76 32.19
N LYS A 162 6.90 -2.74 30.93
CA LYS A 162 7.47 -1.85 29.92
C LYS A 162 7.29 -0.38 30.26
N LEU A 163 6.14 0.02 30.81
CA LEU A 163 5.92 1.40 31.24
C LEU A 163 6.80 1.81 32.43
N MET A 164 7.09 0.87 33.34
CA MET A 164 7.97 1.12 34.50
C MET A 164 9.46 1.29 34.13
N GLU A 165 9.88 0.86 32.94
CA GLU A 165 11.25 1.10 32.47
C GLU A 165 11.53 2.59 32.20
N PHE A 166 10.49 3.40 31.96
CA PHE A 166 10.63 4.82 31.66
C PHE A 166 10.71 5.64 32.95
N SER A 167 11.85 6.31 33.14
CA SER A 167 12.13 7.08 34.35
C SER A 167 11.27 8.33 34.55
N ASN A 168 10.64 8.81 33.47
CA ASN A 168 9.76 9.97 33.44
C ASN A 168 8.27 9.62 33.55
N ILE A 169 7.90 8.33 33.65
CA ILE A 169 6.51 7.87 33.68
C ILE A 169 6.17 7.22 35.02
N GLU A 170 5.16 7.76 35.68
CA GLU A 170 4.57 7.15 36.88
C GLU A 170 3.36 6.29 36.49
N VAL A 171 3.27 5.06 37.02
CA VAL A 171 2.19 4.12 36.71
C VAL A 171 1.45 3.71 37.98
N LYS A 172 0.12 3.84 37.97
CA LYS A 172 -0.76 3.36 39.04
C LYS A 172 -1.87 2.45 38.50
N ILE A 173 -2.27 1.47 39.30
CA ILE A 173 -3.45 0.63 39.06
C ILE A 173 -4.55 1.07 40.00
N TYR A 174 -5.69 1.47 39.43
CA TYR A 174 -6.92 1.73 40.14
C TYR A 174 -7.65 0.42 40.42
N ASN A 175 -7.71 0.04 41.70
CA ASN A 175 -8.29 -1.21 42.15
C ASN A 175 -9.78 -1.04 42.53
N ALA A 176 -10.64 -1.00 41.51
CA ALA A 176 -12.09 -0.93 41.71
C ALA A 176 -12.68 -2.32 42.02
N HIS A 177 -12.60 -2.76 43.28
CA HIS A 177 -13.14 -4.06 43.71
C HIS A 177 -14.68 -4.20 43.54
N ARG A 178 -15.42 -3.11 43.34
CA ARG A 178 -16.89 -3.09 43.22
C ARG A 178 -17.45 -2.26 42.07
N ASP A 179 -16.68 -1.32 41.52
CA ASP A 179 -17.12 -0.40 40.47
C ASP A 179 -16.45 -0.72 39.13
N SER A 180 -17.17 -0.49 38.03
CA SER A 180 -16.64 -0.76 36.69
C SER A 180 -15.75 0.41 36.23
N PHE A 181 -14.43 0.25 36.30
CA PHE A 181 -13.48 1.25 35.78
C PHE A 181 -13.36 1.14 34.25
N HIS A 182 -14.09 1.99 33.54
CA HIS A 182 -14.14 2.01 32.06
C HIS A 182 -13.72 3.33 31.44
N THR A 183 -13.06 4.20 32.22
CA THR A 183 -12.62 5.52 31.78
C THR A 183 -11.51 5.41 30.72
N LYS A 184 -11.58 6.29 29.71
CA LYS A 184 -10.62 6.38 28.60
C LYS A 184 -10.44 7.84 28.23
N ALA A 185 -9.37 8.43 28.75
CA ALA A 185 -9.01 9.81 28.54
C ALA A 185 -7.49 9.94 28.38
N TYR A 186 -7.08 10.81 27.46
CA TYR A 186 -5.70 11.15 27.18
C TYR A 186 -5.58 12.67 27.27
N ILE A 187 -4.80 13.16 28.21
CA ILE A 187 -4.69 14.58 28.51
C ILE A 187 -3.25 15.01 28.22
N PHE A 188 -3.11 16.12 27.52
CA PHE A 188 -1.82 16.69 27.13
C PHE A 188 -1.78 18.14 27.57
N LYS A 189 -0.89 18.46 28.49
CA LYS A 189 -0.68 19.81 28.99
C LYS A 189 0.48 20.46 28.27
N ARG A 190 0.38 21.79 28.13
CA ARG A 190 1.40 22.64 27.52
C ARG A 190 1.59 23.88 28.37
N ASP A 191 2.82 24.34 28.51
CA ASP A 191 3.14 25.56 29.24
C ASP A 191 2.53 26.81 28.58
N SER A 192 2.16 26.72 27.29
CA SER A 192 1.45 27.76 26.55
C SER A 192 -0.01 27.98 26.95
N GLY A 193 -0.61 27.11 27.78
CA GLY A 193 -2.04 27.15 28.11
C GLY A 193 -2.96 26.70 26.96
N LEU A 194 -2.40 25.96 25.99
CA LEU A 194 -3.11 25.33 24.87
C LEU A 194 -3.13 23.80 25.03
N GLY A 195 -3.50 23.35 26.23
CA GLY A 195 -3.71 21.95 26.55
C GLY A 195 -4.88 21.33 25.78
N THR A 196 -4.87 20.01 25.71
CA THR A 196 -5.91 19.24 25.00
C THR A 196 -6.25 17.98 25.76
N ALA A 197 -7.49 17.52 25.65
CA ALA A 197 -7.89 16.20 26.11
C ALA A 197 -8.57 15.44 24.97
N ILE A 198 -8.31 14.13 24.90
CA ILE A 198 -9.01 13.20 24.03
C ILE A 198 -9.78 12.25 24.93
N VAL A 199 -11.11 12.24 24.79
CA VAL A 199 -12.01 11.39 25.60
C VAL A 199 -12.86 10.55 24.66
N GLY A 200 -12.99 9.25 24.95
CA GLY A 200 -13.73 8.37 24.05
C GLY A 200 -13.81 6.91 24.46
N SER A 201 -13.73 6.04 23.46
CA SER A 201 -13.87 4.59 23.59
C SER A 201 -12.54 3.83 23.51
N SER A 202 -11.44 4.52 23.19
CA SER A 202 -10.19 3.84 22.86
C SER A 202 -9.28 3.60 24.05
N ASN A 203 -8.95 2.32 24.28
CA ASN A 203 -7.88 1.90 25.19
C ASN A 203 -6.52 1.85 24.49
N ILE A 204 -5.44 1.64 25.25
CA ILE A 204 -4.12 1.36 24.67
C ILE A 204 -4.09 -0.09 24.21
N SER A 205 -4.54 -0.33 22.99
CA SER A 205 -4.46 -1.62 22.30
C SER A 205 -4.35 -1.39 20.80
N HIS A 206 -3.73 -2.32 20.09
CA HIS A 206 -3.57 -2.23 18.63
C HIS A 206 -4.91 -1.99 17.92
N GLN A 207 -5.94 -2.75 18.28
CA GLN A 207 -7.29 -2.60 17.73
C GLN A 207 -7.83 -1.19 17.97
N ALA A 208 -7.90 -0.73 19.22
CA ALA A 208 -8.48 0.58 19.54
C ALA A 208 -7.70 1.77 18.94
N LEU A 209 -6.38 1.64 18.76
CA LEU A 209 -5.55 2.74 18.27
C LEU A 209 -5.52 2.87 16.75
N LEU A 210 -5.73 1.77 16.00
CA LEU A 210 -5.55 1.75 14.55
C LEU A 210 -6.79 1.36 13.74
N CYS A 211 -7.68 0.50 14.26
CA CYS A 211 -8.68 -0.13 13.37
C CYS A 211 -10.01 -0.54 13.98
N GLY A 212 -10.16 -0.49 15.29
CA GLY A 212 -11.45 -0.68 15.94
C GLY A 212 -12.39 0.46 15.58
N GLU A 213 -13.67 0.15 15.51
CA GLU A 213 -14.73 1.15 15.43
C GLU A 213 -14.78 1.91 16.76
N GLU A 214 -14.17 3.09 16.76
CA GLU A 214 -13.82 3.85 17.96
C GLU A 214 -14.23 5.30 17.77
N TRP A 215 -14.92 5.84 18.77
CA TRP A 215 -15.34 7.23 18.81
C TRP A 215 -14.56 7.94 19.91
N ASN A 216 -13.77 8.93 19.51
CA ASN A 216 -13.04 9.78 20.43
C ASN A 216 -13.25 11.24 20.06
N ILE A 217 -13.29 12.11 21.05
CA ILE A 217 -13.43 13.56 20.85
C ILE A 217 -12.19 14.21 21.43
N LYS A 218 -11.48 14.96 20.58
CA LYS A 218 -10.45 15.91 21.03
C LYS A 218 -11.13 17.22 21.40
N VAL A 219 -10.84 17.71 22.60
CA VAL A 219 -11.29 18.99 23.12
C VAL A 219 -10.08 19.86 23.47
N GLY A 220 -10.15 21.13 23.10
CA GLY A 220 -9.14 22.13 23.44
C GLY A 220 -9.42 22.84 24.77
N GLU A 221 -8.39 23.45 25.37
CA GLU A 221 -8.49 24.18 26.64
C GLU A 221 -9.45 25.39 26.59
N SER A 222 -9.75 25.92 25.40
CA SER A 222 -10.75 26.99 25.17
C SER A 222 -12.19 26.59 25.56
N THR A 223 -12.48 25.29 25.69
CA THR A 223 -13.76 24.78 26.19
C THR A 223 -13.87 24.72 27.72
N GLY A 224 -12.81 25.13 28.45
CA GLY A 224 -12.77 25.49 29.89
C GLY A 224 -13.26 24.44 30.88
N ASP A 225 -14.57 24.21 30.91
CA ASP A 225 -15.25 23.37 31.89
C ASP A 225 -14.83 21.89 31.76
N VAL A 226 -14.71 21.33 30.54
CA VAL A 226 -14.44 19.89 30.34
C VAL A 226 -13.01 19.49 30.72
N MET A 227 -12.03 20.32 30.36
CA MET A 227 -10.62 20.06 30.62
C MET A 227 -10.30 20.15 32.11
N GLU A 228 -10.81 21.19 32.78
CA GLU A 228 -10.67 21.37 34.22
C GLU A 228 -11.37 20.25 35.01
N ASP A 229 -12.60 19.89 34.63
CA ASP A 229 -13.34 18.79 35.26
C ASP A 229 -12.63 17.44 35.06
N SER A 230 -12.06 17.19 33.88
CA SER A 230 -11.29 15.98 33.58
C SER A 230 -10.04 15.86 34.45
N LEU A 231 -9.28 16.96 34.64
CA LEU A 231 -8.12 17.00 35.52
C LEU A 231 -8.51 16.81 36.98
N LYS A 232 -9.54 17.52 37.46
CA LYS A 232 -10.04 17.36 38.83
C LYS A 232 -10.46 15.92 39.11
N HIS A 233 -11.14 15.30 38.15
CA HIS A 233 -11.55 13.90 38.27
C HIS A 233 -10.33 12.96 38.26
N PHE A 234 -9.35 13.19 37.39
CA PHE A 234 -8.12 12.41 37.37
C PHE A 234 -7.36 12.52 38.69
N GLU A 235 -7.10 13.73 39.21
CA GLU A 235 -6.36 13.91 40.46
C GLU A 235 -7.09 13.27 41.64
N LYS A 236 -8.42 13.31 41.65
CA LYS A 236 -9.24 12.58 42.64
C LYS A 236 -8.98 11.07 42.58
N LEU A 237 -8.91 10.48 41.39
CA LEU A 237 -8.61 9.05 41.22
C LEU A 237 -7.15 8.75 41.57
N TRP A 238 -6.21 9.57 41.12
CA TRP A 238 -4.76 9.38 41.29
C TRP A 238 -4.30 9.44 42.75
N CYS A 239 -4.93 10.32 43.54
CA CYS A 239 -4.66 10.52 44.96
C CYS A 239 -5.53 9.64 45.89
N SER A 240 -6.39 8.79 45.32
CA SER A 240 -7.23 7.87 46.09
C SER A 240 -6.41 6.73 46.72
N GLU A 241 -6.90 6.14 47.82
CA GLU A 241 -6.28 4.97 48.44
C GLU A 241 -6.39 3.72 47.54
N GLU A 242 -7.34 3.73 46.61
CA GLU A 242 -7.56 2.66 45.62
C GLU A 242 -6.57 2.73 44.44
N ALA A 243 -5.84 3.83 44.26
CA ALA A 243 -4.79 3.96 43.24
C ALA A 243 -3.45 3.48 43.79
N ILE A 244 -3.10 2.24 43.45
CA ILE A 244 -1.93 1.55 43.96
C ILE A 244 -0.76 1.76 42.99
N GLU A 245 0.40 2.17 43.51
CA GLU A 245 1.64 2.23 42.73
C GLU A 245 2.04 0.84 42.24
N VAL A 246 2.46 0.76 40.98
CA VAL A 246 2.86 -0.51 40.39
C VAL A 246 4.30 -0.82 40.75
N ASP A 247 4.52 -1.99 41.34
CA ASP A 247 5.84 -2.59 41.56
C ASP A 247 5.87 -4.02 40.98
N GLU A 248 7.08 -4.57 40.84
CA GLU A 248 7.26 -5.93 40.30
C GLU A 248 6.53 -6.99 41.15
N GLY A 249 6.44 -6.82 42.47
CA GLY A 249 5.76 -7.75 43.36
C GLY A 249 4.24 -7.80 43.15
N ILE A 250 3.62 -6.66 42.82
CA ILE A 250 2.20 -6.57 42.42
C ILE A 250 2.02 -7.23 41.05
N ILE A 251 2.88 -6.94 40.09
CA ILE A 251 2.81 -7.51 38.74
C ILE A 251 2.92 -9.04 38.80
N GLU A 252 3.86 -9.60 39.54
CA GLU A 252 4.01 -11.05 39.70
C GLU A 252 2.76 -11.72 40.31
N ARG A 253 2.16 -11.10 41.33
CA ARG A 253 0.93 -11.61 41.95
C ARG A 253 -0.23 -11.59 40.96
N TYR A 254 -0.37 -10.50 40.21
CA TYR A 254 -1.40 -10.36 39.19
C TYR A 254 -1.19 -11.35 38.02
N GLU A 255 0.05 -11.57 37.59
CA GLU A 255 0.37 -12.54 36.54
C GLU A 255 0.03 -13.97 36.97
N LYS A 256 0.41 -14.39 38.18
CA LYS A 256 0.01 -15.69 38.76
C LYS A 256 -1.50 -15.85 38.84
N PHE A 257 -2.20 -14.80 39.26
CA PHE A 257 -3.66 -14.79 39.28
C PHE A 257 -4.22 -14.95 37.86
N ARG A 258 -3.81 -14.14 36.89
CA ARG A 258 -4.29 -14.19 35.50
C ARG A 258 -4.04 -15.54 34.84
N ASP A 259 -2.86 -16.13 35.04
CA ASP A 259 -2.53 -17.45 34.49
C ASP A 259 -3.43 -18.56 35.04
N SER A 260 -3.91 -18.45 36.29
CA SER A 260 -4.88 -19.40 36.88
C SER A 260 -6.31 -19.30 36.31
N PHE A 261 -6.64 -18.20 35.61
CA PHE A 261 -7.97 -17.95 35.03
C PHE A 261 -8.01 -18.11 33.49
N LYS A 262 -6.89 -18.48 32.85
CA LYS A 262 -6.78 -18.57 31.37
C LYS A 262 -7.56 -19.74 30.75
N GLU A 263 -7.95 -20.76 31.51
CA GLU A 263 -8.67 -21.94 30.94
C GLU A 263 -10.15 -21.69 30.59
N SER A 264 -10.72 -20.50 30.88
CA SER A 264 -12.18 -20.32 30.83
C SER A 264 -12.71 -19.07 30.12
N ARG A 265 -11.93 -18.34 29.31
CA ARG A 265 -12.34 -17.00 28.81
C ARG A 265 -12.24 -16.68 27.31
N ASP A 266 -11.85 -17.61 26.45
CA ASP A 266 -11.86 -17.35 25.01
C ASP A 266 -13.19 -17.80 24.37
N PHE A 267 -14.30 -17.17 24.77
CA PHE A 267 -15.56 -17.27 24.00
C PHE A 267 -16.33 -15.95 24.10
N THR A 268 -16.03 -15.02 23.21
CA THR A 268 -17.11 -14.15 22.70
C THR A 268 -18.09 -15.06 22.00
N PHE A 269 -19.38 -14.97 22.34
CA PHE A 269 -20.42 -15.76 21.68
C PHE A 269 -20.51 -15.32 20.22
N ASP A 270 -19.95 -16.11 19.31
CA ASP A 270 -20.06 -15.87 17.88
C ASP A 270 -21.44 -16.37 17.41
N PHE A 271 -22.33 -15.41 17.11
CA PHE A 271 -23.66 -15.70 16.57
C PHE A 271 -23.59 -16.42 15.22
N LEU A 272 -22.48 -16.35 14.49
CA LEU A 272 -22.25 -17.05 13.22
C LEU A 272 -21.90 -18.53 13.44
N GLU A 273 -21.01 -18.86 14.39
CA GLU A 273 -20.66 -20.25 14.72
C GLU A 273 -21.85 -21.03 15.29
N SER A 274 -22.73 -20.36 16.04
CA SER A 274 -23.94 -21.00 16.61
C SER A 274 -24.96 -21.49 15.56
N ARG A 275 -24.75 -21.22 14.27
CA ARG A 275 -25.59 -21.67 13.15
C ARG A 275 -25.07 -22.90 12.40
N GLY A 276 -23.88 -23.41 12.72
CA GLY A 276 -23.27 -24.55 12.03
C GLY A 276 -22.63 -25.54 12.98
N SER A 277 -23.29 -26.67 13.23
CA SER A 277 -22.64 -27.84 13.82
C SER A 277 -21.96 -28.66 12.72
N GLY A 278 -20.63 -28.58 12.60
CA GLY A 278 -19.86 -29.50 11.76
C GLY A 278 -18.39 -29.08 11.59
N ASN A 279 -17.48 -30.05 11.67
CA ASN A 279 -16.06 -29.92 11.31
C ASN A 279 -15.84 -29.73 9.79
N GLU A 280 -16.78 -29.11 9.06
CA GLU A 280 -16.65 -28.89 7.63
C GLU A 280 -15.72 -27.71 7.34
N ILE A 281 -14.73 -27.95 6.48
CA ILE A 281 -13.74 -26.96 6.08
C ILE A 281 -14.30 -26.23 4.86
N HIS A 282 -14.51 -24.92 4.96
CA HIS A 282 -15.01 -24.10 3.87
C HIS A 282 -13.91 -23.22 3.27
N PRO A 283 -13.95 -22.95 1.95
CA PRO A 283 -13.05 -21.98 1.34
C PRO A 283 -13.33 -20.58 1.90
N ASN A 284 -12.27 -19.81 2.13
CA ASN A 284 -12.42 -18.39 2.48
C ASN A 284 -12.88 -17.56 1.25
N SER A 285 -13.24 -16.29 1.45
CA SER A 285 -13.77 -15.43 0.37
C SER A 285 -12.83 -15.34 -0.84
N MET A 286 -11.53 -15.24 -0.61
CA MET A 286 -10.51 -15.24 -1.67
C MET A 286 -10.51 -16.56 -2.43
N GLN A 287 -10.49 -17.68 -1.71
CA GLN A 287 -10.46 -18.99 -2.33
C GLN A 287 -11.72 -19.20 -3.18
N GLY A 288 -12.89 -18.76 -2.70
CA GLY A 288 -14.13 -18.79 -3.48
C GLY A 288 -14.01 -18.06 -4.83
N GLU A 289 -13.53 -16.81 -4.83
CA GLU A 289 -13.36 -16.01 -6.05
C GLU A 289 -12.39 -16.66 -7.05
N ILE A 290 -11.28 -17.22 -6.58
CA ILE A 290 -10.31 -17.90 -7.45
C ILE A 290 -10.89 -19.21 -7.99
N LEU A 291 -11.59 -19.98 -7.15
CA LEU A 291 -12.21 -21.25 -7.54
C LEU A 291 -13.29 -21.06 -8.62
N GLU A 292 -14.12 -20.01 -8.48
CA GLU A 292 -15.13 -19.66 -9.49
C GLU A 292 -14.47 -19.33 -10.84
N ARG A 293 -13.43 -18.49 -10.84
CA ARG A 293 -12.69 -18.16 -12.07
C ARG A 293 -11.99 -19.38 -12.69
N LEU A 294 -11.40 -20.26 -11.88
CA LEU A 294 -10.81 -21.51 -12.37
C LEU A 294 -11.87 -22.40 -13.05
N GLU A 295 -13.07 -22.48 -12.50
CA GLU A 295 -14.18 -23.21 -13.12
C GLU A 295 -14.64 -22.58 -14.44
N GLU A 296 -14.79 -21.26 -14.49
CA GLU A 296 -15.13 -20.52 -15.70
C GLU A 296 -14.08 -20.70 -16.80
N MET A 297 -12.79 -20.60 -16.47
CA MET A 297 -11.68 -20.82 -17.39
C MET A 297 -11.72 -22.23 -17.99
N ARG A 298 -11.95 -23.25 -17.17
CA ARG A 298 -12.09 -24.64 -17.66
C ARG A 298 -13.29 -24.80 -18.59
N LYS A 299 -14.44 -24.20 -18.28
CA LYS A 299 -15.60 -24.18 -19.18
C LYS A 299 -15.31 -23.46 -20.50
N GLY A 300 -14.43 -22.46 -20.48
CA GLY A 300 -13.92 -21.74 -21.64
C GLY A 300 -12.86 -22.48 -22.46
N GLY A 301 -12.46 -23.69 -22.05
CA GLY A 301 -11.47 -24.51 -22.77
C GLY A 301 -10.01 -24.22 -22.38
N VAL A 302 -9.77 -23.45 -21.33
CA VAL A 302 -8.42 -23.22 -20.78
C VAL A 302 -7.91 -24.49 -20.09
N VAL A 303 -6.69 -24.89 -20.42
CA VAL A 303 -6.06 -26.13 -19.92
C VAL A 303 -4.90 -25.88 -18.94
N ARG A 304 -4.46 -24.63 -18.80
CA ARG A 304 -3.40 -24.21 -17.86
C ARG A 304 -3.75 -22.88 -17.25
N ALA A 305 -3.56 -22.72 -15.94
CA ALA A 305 -3.78 -21.44 -15.26
C ALA A 305 -2.80 -21.24 -14.10
N LEU A 306 -2.51 -19.98 -13.80
CA LEU A 306 -1.73 -19.55 -12.65
C LEU A 306 -2.64 -18.89 -11.60
N ALA A 307 -2.57 -19.35 -10.35
CA ALA A 307 -3.12 -18.64 -9.21
C ALA A 307 -2.00 -18.00 -8.39
N ILE A 308 -2.05 -16.68 -8.26
CA ILE A 308 -1.11 -15.90 -7.46
C ILE A 308 -1.74 -15.62 -6.10
N ALA A 309 -1.17 -16.17 -5.04
CA ALA A 309 -1.69 -16.02 -3.68
C ALA A 309 -0.56 -15.80 -2.67
N ALA A 310 -0.71 -14.76 -1.84
CA ALA A 310 0.29 -14.37 -0.86
C ALA A 310 0.67 -15.52 0.08
N THR A 311 1.91 -15.48 0.58
CA THR A 311 2.41 -16.48 1.52
C THR A 311 1.58 -16.50 2.80
N GLY A 312 1.14 -17.70 3.22
CA GLY A 312 0.35 -17.88 4.44
C GLY A 312 -1.17 -17.81 4.26
N THR A 313 -1.68 -17.56 3.06
CA THR A 313 -3.13 -17.44 2.79
C THR A 313 -3.84 -18.76 2.43
N GLY A 314 -3.10 -19.88 2.45
CA GLY A 314 -3.66 -21.20 2.22
C GLY A 314 -3.63 -21.68 0.76
N LYS A 315 -2.55 -21.41 0.00
CA LYS A 315 -2.32 -21.94 -1.37
C LYS A 315 -2.61 -23.44 -1.49
N THR A 316 -2.14 -24.22 -0.52
CA THR A 316 -2.36 -25.68 -0.50
C THR A 316 -3.85 -26.02 -0.36
N TYR A 317 -4.59 -25.33 0.51
CA TYR A 317 -6.04 -25.51 0.64
C TYR A 317 -6.78 -25.09 -0.63
N LEU A 318 -6.38 -23.97 -1.26
CA LEU A 318 -6.93 -23.54 -2.54
C LEU A 318 -6.83 -24.67 -3.59
N SER A 319 -5.64 -25.28 -3.73
CA SER A 319 -5.49 -26.41 -4.66
C SER A 319 -6.32 -27.63 -4.27
N ALA A 320 -6.44 -27.93 -2.97
CA ALA A 320 -7.20 -29.08 -2.51
C ALA A 320 -8.71 -28.91 -2.80
N PHE A 321 -9.25 -27.71 -2.59
CA PHE A 321 -10.62 -27.37 -2.96
C PHE A 321 -10.85 -27.45 -4.47
N ASP A 322 -9.92 -26.92 -5.28
CA ASP A 322 -10.07 -26.97 -6.74
C ASP A 322 -10.01 -28.41 -7.27
N VAL A 323 -9.09 -29.23 -6.74
CA VAL A 323 -8.99 -30.65 -7.07
C VAL A 323 -10.23 -31.42 -6.61
N ALA A 324 -10.82 -31.07 -5.47
CA ALA A 324 -12.08 -31.68 -5.02
C ALA A 324 -13.24 -31.33 -5.97
N ASN A 325 -13.33 -30.07 -6.41
CA ASN A 325 -14.33 -29.61 -7.38
C ASN A 325 -14.14 -30.26 -8.76
N PHE A 326 -12.90 -30.39 -9.22
CA PHE A 326 -12.58 -31.04 -10.50
C PHE A 326 -12.75 -32.57 -10.45
N SER A 327 -12.48 -33.18 -9.28
CA SER A 327 -12.55 -34.63 -9.04
C SER A 327 -11.76 -35.49 -10.04
N PRO A 328 -10.44 -35.31 -10.19
CA PRO A 328 -9.64 -36.06 -11.16
C PRO A 328 -9.54 -37.54 -10.80
N LYS A 329 -9.37 -38.41 -11.80
CA LYS A 329 -9.05 -39.82 -11.56
C LYS A 329 -7.61 -39.95 -11.10
N ARG A 330 -6.68 -39.13 -11.59
CA ARG A 330 -5.27 -39.12 -11.19
C ARG A 330 -4.71 -37.71 -11.06
N LEU A 331 -4.02 -37.47 -9.95
CA LEU A 331 -3.40 -36.18 -9.61
C LEU A 331 -1.89 -36.33 -9.53
N LEU A 332 -1.17 -35.34 -10.04
CA LEU A 332 0.23 -35.10 -9.73
C LEU A 332 0.40 -33.78 -8.99
N PHE A 333 0.92 -33.82 -7.77
CA PHE A 333 1.31 -32.64 -7.01
C PHE A 333 2.84 -32.51 -7.02
N LEU A 334 3.36 -31.43 -7.60
CA LEU A 334 4.79 -31.16 -7.74
C LEU A 334 5.26 -30.08 -6.77
N ALA A 335 6.39 -30.35 -6.11
CA ALA A 335 7.13 -29.36 -5.36
C ALA A 335 8.65 -29.62 -5.46
N HIS A 336 9.47 -28.62 -5.18
CA HIS A 336 10.92 -28.75 -5.21
C HIS A 336 11.53 -29.38 -3.93
N ARG A 337 10.78 -29.39 -2.81
CA ARG A 337 11.20 -29.95 -1.50
C ARG A 337 10.24 -31.01 -0.99
N GLU A 338 10.77 -32.04 -0.33
CA GLU A 338 9.97 -33.11 0.28
C GLU A 338 9.12 -32.60 1.46
N GLU A 339 9.59 -31.62 2.23
CA GLU A 339 8.82 -31.05 3.34
C GLU A 339 7.52 -30.38 2.89
N LEU A 340 7.54 -29.71 1.73
CA LEU A 340 6.35 -29.12 1.11
C LEU A 340 5.33 -30.20 0.74
N LEU A 341 5.78 -31.31 0.15
CA LEU A 341 4.92 -32.44 -0.19
C LEU A 341 4.30 -33.07 1.04
N ARG A 342 5.06 -33.17 2.14
CA ARG A 342 4.55 -33.71 3.40
C ARG A 342 3.46 -32.82 4.00
N GLY A 343 3.68 -31.50 4.00
CA GLY A 343 2.64 -30.53 4.40
C GLY A 343 1.42 -30.58 3.49
N ALA A 344 1.63 -30.62 2.16
CA ALA A 344 0.56 -30.67 1.19
C ALA A 344 -0.31 -31.93 1.34
N MET A 345 0.31 -33.09 1.49
CA MET A 345 -0.42 -34.34 1.68
C MET A 345 -1.27 -34.32 2.95
N ALA A 346 -0.74 -33.80 4.07
CA ALA A 346 -1.51 -33.65 5.31
C ALA A 346 -2.74 -32.73 5.16
N THR A 347 -2.69 -31.76 4.23
CA THR A 347 -3.87 -30.97 3.85
C THR A 347 -4.84 -31.78 3.00
N TYR A 348 -4.34 -32.49 1.99
CA TYR A 348 -5.17 -33.28 1.07
C TYR A 348 -5.84 -34.48 1.76
N GLU A 349 -5.23 -35.05 2.80
CA GLU A 349 -5.81 -36.12 3.65
C GLU A 349 -7.16 -35.73 4.26
N ARG A 350 -7.46 -34.42 4.35
CA ARG A 350 -8.75 -33.90 4.83
C ARG A 350 -9.86 -33.99 3.78
N PHE A 351 -9.49 -34.11 2.51
CA PHE A 351 -10.40 -34.13 1.37
C PHE A 351 -10.49 -35.50 0.69
N PHE A 352 -9.40 -36.27 0.72
CA PHE A 352 -9.31 -37.57 0.04
C PHE A 352 -8.68 -38.65 0.94
N PRO A 353 -8.98 -39.95 0.69
CA PRO A 353 -8.45 -41.06 1.49
C PRO A 353 -6.93 -41.17 1.42
N ARG A 354 -6.29 -41.46 2.56
CA ARG A 354 -4.83 -41.57 2.67
C ARG A 354 -4.26 -42.68 1.80
N GLU A 355 -5.00 -43.78 1.64
CA GLU A 355 -4.55 -44.99 0.93
C GLU A 355 -4.36 -44.75 -0.56
N GLU A 356 -5.03 -43.73 -1.12
CA GLU A 356 -4.94 -43.36 -2.53
C GLU A 356 -3.72 -42.46 -2.83
N MET A 357 -3.01 -42.00 -1.80
CA MET A 357 -1.90 -41.04 -1.90
C MET A 357 -0.53 -41.68 -1.71
N GLY A 358 0.44 -41.30 -2.53
CA GLY A 358 1.81 -41.79 -2.45
C GLY A 358 2.86 -40.72 -2.69
N TYR A 359 4.04 -40.91 -2.11
CA TYR A 359 5.20 -40.05 -2.35
C TYR A 359 6.10 -40.60 -3.46
N LEU A 360 6.62 -39.71 -4.29
CA LEU A 360 7.70 -39.99 -5.23
C LEU A 360 8.87 -39.03 -4.95
N THR A 361 9.68 -39.38 -3.96
CA THR A 361 10.87 -38.63 -3.54
C THR A 361 12.13 -39.50 -3.58
N GLY A 362 13.27 -38.94 -3.17
CA GLY A 362 14.50 -39.72 -3.03
C GLY A 362 14.40 -40.86 -2.02
N ASN A 363 13.50 -40.73 -1.04
CA ASN A 363 13.37 -41.65 0.11
C ASN A 363 12.23 -42.67 -0.06
N GLU A 364 11.16 -42.30 -0.77
CA GLU A 364 9.96 -43.12 -0.96
C GLU A 364 9.52 -43.06 -2.42
N LYS A 365 9.16 -44.21 -3.01
CA LYS A 365 8.84 -44.31 -4.44
C LYS A 365 7.57 -45.12 -4.69
N SER A 366 6.43 -44.46 -4.54
CA SER A 366 5.11 -45.01 -4.82
C SER A 366 4.66 -44.57 -6.22
N TYR A 367 4.70 -45.50 -7.18
CA TYR A 367 4.37 -45.23 -8.59
C TYR A 367 2.90 -45.48 -8.95
N ASP A 368 2.21 -46.33 -8.19
CA ASP A 368 0.86 -46.82 -8.52
C ASP A 368 -0.27 -46.07 -7.78
N SER A 369 0.08 -45.04 -7.00
CA SER A 369 -0.90 -44.25 -6.25
C SER A 369 -1.75 -43.39 -7.17
N ARG A 370 -3.02 -43.21 -6.81
CA ARG A 370 -3.96 -42.37 -7.55
C ARG A 370 -3.56 -40.89 -7.50
N TYR A 371 -3.09 -40.45 -6.33
CA TYR A 371 -2.64 -39.10 -6.07
C TYR A 371 -1.15 -39.13 -5.71
N VAL A 372 -0.31 -38.65 -6.63
CA VAL A 372 1.15 -38.73 -6.52
C VAL A 372 1.70 -37.38 -6.09
N PHE A 373 2.43 -37.36 -4.99
CA PHE A 373 3.15 -36.19 -4.48
C PHE A 373 4.64 -36.36 -4.76
N ALA A 374 5.17 -35.66 -5.76
CA ALA A 374 6.50 -35.92 -6.29
C ALA A 374 7.44 -34.71 -6.15
N THR A 375 8.72 -35.00 -5.82
CA THR A 375 9.73 -33.94 -5.95
C THR A 375 10.19 -33.82 -7.39
N VAL A 376 10.36 -32.59 -7.85
CA VAL A 376 10.83 -32.31 -9.23
C VAL A 376 12.15 -33.02 -9.53
N GLN A 377 13.07 -33.04 -8.57
CA GLN A 377 14.37 -33.72 -8.71
C GLN A 377 14.24 -35.23 -8.93
N THR A 378 13.21 -35.87 -8.35
CA THR A 378 13.02 -37.33 -8.47
C THR A 378 12.28 -37.68 -9.74
N LEU A 379 11.24 -36.90 -10.08
CA LEU A 379 10.40 -37.16 -11.24
C LEU A 379 11.08 -36.78 -12.56
N SER A 380 11.92 -35.74 -12.60
CA SER A 380 12.64 -35.30 -13.82
C SER A 380 13.71 -36.30 -14.32
N LYS A 381 14.05 -37.33 -13.52
CA LYS A 381 14.94 -38.41 -13.95
C LYS A 381 14.24 -39.30 -14.98
N ASN A 382 14.91 -39.64 -16.09
CA ASN A 382 14.34 -40.46 -17.17
C ASN A 382 13.70 -41.75 -16.65
N GLU A 383 14.39 -42.45 -15.74
CA GLU A 383 13.92 -43.70 -15.12
C GLU A 383 12.57 -43.58 -14.38
N SER A 384 12.23 -42.39 -13.89
CA SER A 384 10.96 -42.10 -13.22
C SER A 384 9.92 -41.54 -14.20
N LEU A 385 10.34 -40.60 -15.05
CA LEU A 385 9.44 -39.90 -15.98
C LEU A 385 8.86 -40.83 -17.05
N GLU A 386 9.70 -41.70 -17.62
CA GLU A 386 9.32 -42.62 -18.70
C GLU A 386 8.39 -43.76 -18.24
N ARG A 387 8.23 -43.96 -16.92
CA ARG A 387 7.27 -44.93 -16.37
C ARG A 387 5.83 -44.48 -16.52
N TYR A 388 5.60 -43.18 -16.65
CA TYR A 388 4.26 -42.63 -16.83
C TYR A 388 4.02 -42.29 -18.30
N SER A 389 2.85 -42.66 -18.82
CA SER A 389 2.36 -42.17 -20.10
C SER A 389 2.11 -40.66 -20.05
N ARG A 390 2.12 -40.00 -21.21
CA ARG A 390 1.91 -38.54 -21.28
C ARG A 390 0.55 -38.13 -20.74
N GLU A 391 -0.47 -38.97 -20.92
CA GLU A 391 -1.85 -38.76 -20.48
C GLU A 391 -2.14 -39.47 -19.13
N HIS A 392 -1.10 -39.81 -18.34
CA HIS A 392 -1.31 -40.56 -17.11
C HIS A 392 -2.06 -39.78 -16.03
N PHE A 393 -1.80 -38.47 -15.91
CA PHE A 393 -2.40 -37.61 -14.90
C PHE A 393 -3.44 -36.69 -15.54
N ASP A 394 -4.63 -36.62 -14.96
CA ASP A 394 -5.71 -35.74 -15.46
C ASP A 394 -5.49 -34.30 -14.96
N TYR A 395 -4.91 -34.16 -13.76
CA TYR A 395 -4.71 -32.88 -13.12
C TYR A 395 -3.28 -32.78 -12.56
N ILE A 396 -2.60 -31.67 -12.83
CA ILE A 396 -1.27 -31.38 -12.30
C ILE A 396 -1.32 -30.09 -11.48
N VAL A 397 -0.93 -30.17 -10.21
CA VAL A 397 -0.68 -29.00 -9.36
C VAL A 397 0.82 -28.81 -9.25
N VAL A 398 1.29 -27.59 -9.47
CA VAL A 398 2.71 -27.24 -9.32
C VAL A 398 2.83 -26.11 -8.30
N ASP A 399 3.35 -26.45 -7.11
CA ASP A 399 3.58 -25.50 -6.02
C ASP A 399 4.92 -24.78 -6.20
N GLU A 400 4.96 -23.53 -5.71
CA GLU A 400 6.04 -22.57 -5.98
C GLU A 400 6.39 -22.49 -7.47
N PHE A 401 5.35 -22.24 -8.28
CA PHE A 401 5.40 -22.19 -9.75
C PHE A 401 6.43 -21.21 -10.32
N HIS A 402 6.92 -20.27 -9.52
CA HIS A 402 8.03 -19.42 -9.92
C HIS A 402 9.32 -20.21 -10.20
N HIS A 403 9.45 -21.48 -9.82
CA HIS A 403 10.57 -22.35 -10.23
C HIS A 403 10.36 -23.03 -11.59
N SER A 404 9.16 -23.00 -12.17
CA SER A 404 8.75 -23.82 -13.31
C SER A 404 9.56 -23.61 -14.60
N ALA A 405 10.23 -22.48 -14.77
CA ALA A 405 11.07 -22.22 -15.95
C ALA A 405 12.48 -22.87 -15.89
N ALA A 406 12.79 -23.63 -14.83
CA ALA A 406 14.00 -24.45 -14.77
C ALA A 406 13.87 -25.67 -15.69
N GLU A 407 14.98 -26.12 -16.30
CA GLU A 407 14.98 -27.27 -17.23
C GLU A 407 14.35 -28.53 -16.64
N SER A 408 14.55 -28.77 -15.34
CA SER A 408 13.99 -29.93 -14.64
C SER A 408 12.46 -29.89 -14.52
N TYR A 409 11.87 -28.70 -14.38
CA TYR A 409 10.42 -28.50 -14.37
C TYR A 409 9.86 -28.60 -15.78
N MET A 410 10.45 -27.88 -16.74
CA MET A 410 10.01 -27.92 -18.15
C MET A 410 10.00 -29.34 -18.70
N LYS A 411 11.01 -30.14 -18.38
CA LYS A 411 11.04 -31.56 -18.77
C LYS A 411 9.83 -32.37 -18.30
N ILE A 412 9.29 -32.05 -17.11
CA ILE A 412 8.10 -32.70 -16.57
C ILE A 412 6.84 -32.12 -17.25
N ILE A 413 6.75 -30.80 -17.33
CA ILE A 413 5.60 -30.08 -17.90
C ILE A 413 5.42 -30.40 -19.39
N ASP A 414 6.50 -30.53 -20.15
CA ASP A 414 6.49 -30.85 -21.59
C ASP A 414 6.19 -32.33 -21.87
N HIS A 415 6.46 -33.21 -20.89
CA HIS A 415 6.18 -34.65 -21.02
C HIS A 415 4.69 -34.94 -20.86
N PHE A 416 4.04 -34.33 -19.86
CA PHE A 416 2.64 -34.62 -19.53
C PHE A 416 1.65 -33.75 -20.31
N LYS A 417 0.47 -34.33 -20.61
CA LYS A 417 -0.68 -33.68 -21.22
C LYS A 417 -1.92 -33.88 -20.34
N PRO A 418 -2.03 -33.16 -19.22
CA PRO A 418 -3.19 -33.25 -18.34
C PRO A 418 -4.41 -32.57 -18.97
N GLU A 419 -5.60 -32.86 -18.44
CA GLU A 419 -6.81 -32.09 -18.72
C GLU A 419 -6.70 -30.67 -18.13
N PHE A 420 -6.01 -30.53 -16.99
CA PHE A 420 -5.73 -29.21 -16.41
C PHE A 420 -4.39 -29.15 -15.65
N LEU A 421 -3.68 -28.03 -15.78
CA LEU A 421 -2.49 -27.69 -15.00
C LEU A 421 -2.73 -26.41 -14.20
N LEU A 422 -2.54 -26.49 -12.88
CA LEU A 422 -2.62 -25.35 -11.97
C LEU A 422 -1.24 -25.03 -11.40
N GLY A 423 -0.74 -23.83 -11.72
CA GLY A 423 0.41 -23.24 -11.06
C GLY A 423 -0.01 -22.46 -9.82
N LEU A 424 0.69 -22.65 -8.70
CA LEU A 424 0.54 -21.85 -7.48
C LEU A 424 1.82 -21.08 -7.17
N THR A 425 1.75 -19.75 -7.05
CA THR A 425 2.90 -18.95 -6.62
C THR A 425 2.47 -17.79 -5.74
N ALA A 426 3.37 -17.31 -4.89
CA ALA A 426 3.17 -16.02 -4.21
C ALA A 426 3.74 -14.85 -5.01
N THR A 427 4.70 -15.13 -5.88
CA THR A 427 5.50 -14.13 -6.59
C THR A 427 5.66 -14.62 -8.02
N PRO A 428 4.90 -14.11 -9.00
CA PRO A 428 5.12 -14.45 -10.40
C PRO A 428 6.43 -13.88 -10.93
N GLU A 429 6.94 -12.79 -10.32
CA GLU A 429 8.15 -12.12 -10.77
C GLU A 429 9.42 -12.91 -10.35
N ARG A 430 10.19 -13.35 -11.34
CA ARG A 430 11.46 -14.06 -11.18
C ARG A 430 12.66 -13.11 -11.35
N MET A 431 13.78 -13.41 -10.67
CA MET A 431 15.03 -12.63 -10.77
C MET A 431 15.85 -12.96 -12.01
N ASP A 432 15.76 -14.19 -12.51
CA ASP A 432 16.28 -14.67 -13.81
C ASP A 432 15.22 -14.57 -14.92
N GLY A 433 14.13 -13.84 -14.62
CA GLY A 433 12.79 -13.76 -15.24
C GLY A 433 12.48 -14.23 -16.66
N LYS A 434 12.80 -15.48 -16.88
CA LYS A 434 11.92 -16.37 -17.65
C LYS A 434 10.46 -16.14 -17.21
N ASP A 435 9.61 -15.86 -18.18
CA ASP A 435 8.21 -15.54 -17.96
C ASP A 435 7.43 -16.81 -17.63
N ILE A 436 7.10 -17.01 -16.35
CA ILE A 436 6.29 -18.16 -15.94
C ILE A 436 4.83 -18.03 -16.39
N LEU A 437 4.38 -16.83 -16.77
CA LEU A 437 3.03 -16.63 -17.31
C LEU A 437 2.89 -17.32 -18.67
N GLU A 438 3.96 -17.31 -19.48
CA GLU A 438 4.01 -18.01 -20.77
C GLU A 438 3.72 -19.51 -20.61
N ILE A 439 4.22 -20.15 -19.55
CA ILE A 439 4.01 -21.58 -19.28
C ILE A 439 2.51 -21.91 -19.08
N CYS A 440 1.75 -20.93 -18.58
CA CYS A 440 0.31 -21.02 -18.37
C CYS A 440 -0.50 -20.31 -19.46
N ASP A 441 0.09 -20.02 -20.62
CA ASP A 441 -0.54 -19.30 -21.74
C ASP A 441 -1.15 -17.94 -21.30
N TYR A 442 -0.49 -17.26 -20.35
CA TYR A 442 -0.92 -16.00 -19.75
C TYR A 442 -2.26 -16.05 -18.99
N ASN A 443 -2.79 -17.24 -18.72
CA ASN A 443 -4.03 -17.40 -17.96
C ASN A 443 -3.79 -17.24 -16.47
N VAL A 444 -4.17 -16.09 -15.90
CA VAL A 444 -4.12 -15.83 -14.46
C VAL A 444 -5.51 -15.94 -13.86
N ALA A 445 -5.75 -17.00 -13.09
CA ALA A 445 -7.05 -17.26 -12.47
C ALA A 445 -7.40 -16.23 -11.38
N GLY A 446 -6.41 -15.68 -10.71
CA GLY A 446 -6.59 -14.63 -9.72
C GLY A 446 -5.28 -14.26 -9.05
N GLU A 447 -5.24 -13.05 -8.52
CA GLU A 447 -4.06 -12.48 -7.89
C GLU A 447 -4.43 -11.81 -6.58
N ILE A 448 -3.96 -12.39 -5.47
CA ILE A 448 -4.24 -11.90 -4.12
C ILE A 448 -2.92 -11.73 -3.38
N ARG A 449 -2.45 -10.48 -3.40
CA ARG A 449 -1.18 -10.03 -2.81
C ARG A 449 -1.33 -9.70 -1.32
N LEU A 450 -0.22 -9.32 -0.68
CA LEU A 450 -0.14 -9.06 0.76
C LEU A 450 -1.20 -8.07 1.26
N LYS A 451 -1.45 -6.97 0.53
CA LYS A 451 -2.44 -5.95 0.90
C LYS A 451 -3.82 -6.52 1.13
N GLU A 452 -4.28 -7.30 0.17
CA GLU A 452 -5.62 -7.83 0.17
C GLU A 452 -5.76 -8.96 1.20
N ALA A 453 -4.73 -9.79 1.33
CA ALA A 453 -4.65 -10.82 2.36
C ALA A 453 -4.74 -10.23 3.79
N LEU A 454 -4.08 -9.11 4.05
CA LEU A 454 -4.17 -8.39 5.31
C LEU A 454 -5.53 -7.69 5.49
N SER A 455 -6.07 -7.09 4.42
CA SER A 455 -7.35 -6.37 4.47
C SER A 455 -8.53 -7.28 4.75
N ARG A 456 -8.48 -8.52 4.23
CA ARG A 456 -9.47 -9.58 4.46
C ARG A 456 -9.20 -10.38 5.74
N GLU A 457 -8.26 -9.94 6.58
CA GLU A 457 -7.85 -10.61 7.82
C GLU A 457 -7.49 -12.09 7.62
N LEU A 458 -6.91 -12.47 6.48
CA LEU A 458 -6.45 -13.85 6.24
C LEU A 458 -5.09 -14.11 6.90
N LEU A 459 -4.36 -13.03 7.20
CA LEU A 459 -3.07 -13.00 7.85
C LEU A 459 -3.14 -12.17 9.13
N VAL A 460 -2.23 -12.41 10.07
CA VAL A 460 -2.05 -11.48 11.21
C VAL A 460 -1.33 -10.22 10.74
N PRO A 461 -1.64 -9.04 11.32
CA PRO A 461 -0.87 -7.83 11.07
C PRO A 461 0.59 -7.98 11.49
N PHE A 462 1.41 -7.06 10.98
CA PHE A 462 2.80 -6.94 11.39
C PHE A 462 3.13 -5.55 11.90
N HIS A 463 4.10 -5.48 12.83
CA HIS A 463 4.74 -4.25 13.26
C HIS A 463 6.20 -4.28 12.79
N TYR A 464 6.51 -3.50 11.75
CA TYR A 464 7.83 -3.40 11.15
C TYR A 464 8.59 -2.19 11.71
N PHE A 465 9.80 -2.46 12.19
CA PHE A 465 10.73 -1.44 12.69
C PHE A 465 12.03 -1.49 11.88
N GLY A 466 12.25 -0.47 11.06
CA GLY A 466 13.50 -0.25 10.35
C GLY A 466 14.50 0.48 11.25
N ILE A 467 15.51 -0.24 11.73
CA ILE A 467 16.46 0.21 12.75
C ILE A 467 17.78 0.58 12.09
N ALA A 468 18.30 1.78 12.38
CA ALA A 468 19.62 2.19 11.92
C ALA A 468 20.70 1.36 12.60
N ASP A 469 21.46 0.61 11.81
CA ASP A 469 22.59 -0.20 12.28
C ASP A 469 23.91 0.50 11.95
N ASP A 470 24.29 1.44 12.81
CA ASP A 470 25.56 2.17 12.73
C ASP A 470 26.72 1.43 13.43
N THR A 471 26.53 0.17 13.83
CA THR A 471 27.58 -0.62 14.50
C THR A 471 28.71 -1.04 13.55
N THR A 472 28.46 -1.00 12.24
CA THR A 472 29.36 -1.45 11.20
C THR A 472 29.43 -0.43 10.07
N ASP A 473 30.64 -0.08 9.62
CA ASP A 473 30.82 0.75 8.42
C ASP A 473 30.78 -0.12 7.16
N TYR A 474 29.74 0.07 6.36
CA TYR A 474 29.53 -0.67 5.11
C TYR A 474 30.35 -0.11 3.94
N THR A 475 30.92 1.09 4.06
CA THR A 475 31.71 1.71 2.97
C THR A 475 33.06 1.03 2.76
N GLU A 476 33.56 0.32 3.78
CA GLU A 476 34.81 -0.45 3.71
C GLU A 476 34.65 -1.84 3.09
N ILE A 477 33.41 -2.26 2.76
CA ILE A 477 33.13 -3.60 2.27
C ILE A 477 33.16 -3.58 0.74
N PRO A 478 34.02 -4.39 0.09
CA PRO A 478 34.11 -4.42 -1.36
C PRO A 478 32.82 -4.96 -1.99
N GLU A 479 32.47 -4.40 -3.15
CA GLU A 479 31.38 -4.90 -4.00
C GLU A 479 31.94 -5.73 -5.17
N LYS A 480 31.26 -6.82 -5.52
CA LYS A 480 31.53 -7.62 -6.71
C LYS A 480 30.22 -7.85 -7.46
N ASN A 481 30.18 -7.47 -8.73
CA ASN A 481 28.96 -7.53 -9.58
C ASN A 481 27.75 -6.79 -8.97
N GLY A 482 27.98 -5.70 -8.22
CA GLY A 482 26.91 -4.98 -7.55
C GLY A 482 26.38 -5.64 -6.26
N HIS A 483 27.03 -6.70 -5.75
CA HIS A 483 26.71 -7.33 -4.47
C HIS A 483 27.85 -7.18 -3.48
N LEU A 484 27.55 -7.05 -2.18
CA LEU A 484 28.58 -7.00 -1.14
C LEU A 484 29.28 -8.36 -1.04
N VAL A 485 30.60 -8.37 -0.87
CA VAL A 485 31.33 -9.63 -0.69
C VAL A 485 30.94 -10.26 0.65
N GLU A 486 30.12 -11.31 0.59
CA GLU A 486 29.48 -11.97 1.76
C GLU A 486 30.46 -12.34 2.87
N LYS A 487 31.65 -12.85 2.52
CA LYS A 487 32.64 -13.26 3.51
C LYS A 487 33.13 -12.08 4.35
N VAL A 488 33.45 -10.95 3.71
CA VAL A 488 33.91 -9.74 4.39
C VAL A 488 32.77 -9.12 5.19
N LEU A 489 31.55 -9.14 4.63
CA LEU A 489 30.35 -8.69 5.31
C LEU A 489 30.08 -9.51 6.60
N SER A 490 30.16 -10.84 6.53
CA SER A 490 30.01 -11.72 7.69
C SER A 490 31.00 -11.38 8.80
N GLU A 491 32.29 -11.19 8.45
CA GLU A 491 33.33 -10.85 9.42
C GLU A 491 33.08 -9.51 10.11
N LYS A 492 32.67 -8.49 9.34
CA LYS A 492 32.39 -7.15 9.86
C LYS A 492 31.14 -7.09 10.74
N LEU A 493 30.13 -7.92 10.42
CA LEU A 493 28.87 -7.99 11.17
C LEU A 493 28.94 -8.89 12.42
N SER A 494 29.94 -9.77 12.51
CA SER A 494 30.11 -10.71 13.62
C SER A 494 30.90 -10.06 14.77
N ILE A 495 30.33 -9.01 15.38
CA ILE A 495 30.94 -8.26 16.48
C ILE A 495 30.03 -8.21 17.71
N ASN A 496 30.62 -8.26 18.90
CA ASN A 496 29.88 -8.29 20.17
C ASN A 496 29.01 -7.06 20.41
N THR A 497 29.50 -5.88 20.02
CA THR A 497 28.76 -4.61 20.12
C THR A 497 27.46 -4.66 19.32
N ARG A 498 27.45 -5.33 18.16
CA ARG A 498 26.25 -5.52 17.34
C ARG A 498 25.28 -6.52 17.97
N VAL A 499 25.77 -7.61 18.56
CA VAL A 499 24.93 -8.58 19.28
C VAL A 499 24.20 -7.89 20.45
N GLU A 500 24.92 -7.08 21.23
CA GLU A 500 24.34 -6.30 22.33
C GLU A 500 23.31 -5.29 21.82
N PHE A 501 23.60 -4.61 20.71
CA PHE A 501 22.65 -3.71 20.07
C PHE A 501 21.38 -4.46 19.62
N ILE A 502 21.50 -5.62 18.97
CA ILE A 502 20.34 -6.42 18.55
C ILE A 502 19.50 -6.85 19.75
N LEU A 503 20.12 -7.38 20.80
CA LEU A 503 19.40 -7.78 22.03
C LEU A 503 18.69 -6.59 22.68
N SER A 504 19.34 -5.42 22.71
CA SER A 504 18.73 -4.18 23.23
C SER A 504 17.49 -3.78 22.43
N LYS A 505 17.48 -4.03 21.12
CA LYS A 505 16.35 -3.71 20.23
C LYS A 505 15.22 -4.73 20.35
N ILE A 506 15.56 -6.01 20.58
CA ILE A 506 14.56 -7.04 20.91
C ILE A 506 13.88 -6.68 22.24
N ASP A 507 14.64 -6.27 23.25
CA ASP A 507 14.09 -5.85 24.54
C ASP A 507 13.31 -4.52 24.46
N GLU A 508 13.74 -3.62 23.58
CA GLU A 508 13.05 -2.35 23.31
C GLU A 508 11.66 -2.56 22.72
N TYR A 509 11.53 -3.31 21.63
CA TYR A 509 10.26 -3.46 20.93
C TYR A 509 9.46 -4.68 21.40
N LEU A 510 10.11 -5.71 21.96
CA LEU A 510 9.54 -7.01 22.30
C LEU A 510 8.71 -7.63 21.15
N TYR A 511 7.89 -8.61 21.47
CA TYR A 511 7.12 -9.44 20.54
C TYR A 511 5.74 -9.75 21.14
N ASP A 512 4.84 -10.31 20.34
CA ASP A 512 3.50 -10.70 20.82
C ASP A 512 3.55 -11.95 21.72
N GLY A 513 2.73 -11.97 22.77
CA GLY A 513 2.68 -13.08 23.73
C GLY A 513 3.79 -13.09 24.80
N LYS A 514 3.83 -14.17 25.58
CA LYS A 514 4.73 -14.36 26.74
C LYS A 514 6.11 -14.85 26.31
N ASP A 515 6.15 -15.91 25.51
CA ASP A 515 7.39 -16.58 25.11
C ASP A 515 7.85 -16.11 23.73
N MET A 516 9.17 -15.98 23.54
CA MET A 516 9.76 -15.65 22.25
C MET A 516 9.75 -16.87 21.33
N CYS A 517 9.28 -16.70 20.09
CA CYS A 517 9.45 -17.66 19.01
C CYS A 517 9.94 -16.90 17.77
N ALA A 518 11.26 -16.82 17.62
CA ALA A 518 11.91 -15.96 16.65
C ALA A 518 12.61 -16.72 15.51
N LEU A 519 12.58 -16.14 14.31
CA LEU A 519 13.44 -16.54 13.18
C LEU A 519 14.37 -15.39 12.83
N SER A 520 15.66 -15.70 12.62
CA SER A 520 16.68 -14.72 12.29
C SER A 520 17.42 -15.08 11.00
N PHE A 521 17.51 -14.11 10.10
CA PHE A 521 18.13 -14.25 8.78
C PHE A 521 19.52 -13.61 8.77
N CYS A 522 20.54 -14.46 8.66
CA CYS A 522 21.96 -14.10 8.66
C CYS A 522 22.55 -14.10 7.24
N VAL A 523 23.72 -13.47 7.10
CA VAL A 523 24.47 -13.35 5.84
C VAL A 523 24.89 -14.70 5.30
N ASP A 524 25.66 -15.45 6.08
CA ASP A 524 26.20 -16.75 5.70
C ASP A 524 26.16 -17.75 6.86
N LYS A 525 26.69 -18.96 6.62
CA LYS A 525 26.74 -20.03 7.61
C LYS A 525 27.59 -19.68 8.85
N ASN A 526 28.64 -18.87 8.69
CA ASN A 526 29.55 -18.51 9.78
C ASN A 526 28.88 -17.49 10.68
N HIS A 527 28.26 -16.45 10.10
CA HIS A 527 27.49 -15.46 10.82
C HIS A 527 26.34 -16.12 11.60
N ALA A 528 25.60 -17.06 11.00
CA ALA A 528 24.51 -17.76 11.70
C ALA A 528 25.00 -18.56 12.94
N ARG A 529 26.17 -19.22 12.84
CA ARG A 529 26.79 -19.93 13.97
C ARG A 529 27.25 -18.96 15.06
N TYR A 530 27.96 -17.90 14.67
CA TYR A 530 28.42 -16.85 15.58
C TYR A 530 27.25 -16.25 16.36
N MET A 531 26.17 -15.85 15.68
CA MET A 531 25.00 -15.26 16.34
C MET A 531 24.34 -16.22 17.33
N SER A 532 24.23 -17.51 16.99
CA SER A 532 23.66 -18.50 17.91
C SER A 532 24.52 -18.70 19.15
N GLU A 533 25.84 -18.80 18.99
CA GLU A 533 26.79 -18.94 20.11
C GLU A 533 26.75 -17.72 21.03
N GLU A 534 26.77 -16.51 20.48
CA GLU A 534 26.73 -15.27 21.24
C GLU A 534 25.37 -14.98 21.91
N PHE A 535 24.27 -15.45 21.32
CA PHE A 535 22.95 -15.40 21.97
C PHE A 535 22.86 -16.38 23.14
N ARG A 536 23.41 -17.61 22.97
CA ARG A 536 23.47 -18.61 24.06
C ARG A 536 24.33 -18.15 25.22
N SER A 537 25.49 -17.55 24.95
CA SER A 537 26.38 -17.04 25.99
C SER A 537 25.72 -15.96 26.85
N ARG A 538 24.71 -15.27 26.31
CA ARG A 538 23.89 -14.25 26.97
C ARG A 538 22.54 -14.78 27.48
N GLY A 539 22.35 -16.10 27.50
CA GLY A 539 21.19 -16.76 28.11
C GLY A 539 19.97 -16.95 27.22
N VAL A 540 20.03 -16.62 25.93
CA VAL A 540 18.94 -16.86 24.98
C VAL A 540 19.05 -18.26 24.39
N ARG A 541 17.97 -19.05 24.48
CA ARG A 541 17.94 -20.43 23.95
C ARG A 541 17.87 -20.38 22.43
N SER A 542 19.02 -20.53 21.76
CA SER A 542 19.11 -20.44 20.30
C SER A 542 19.56 -21.74 19.64
N GLU A 543 19.19 -21.97 18.38
CA GLU A 543 19.73 -23.02 17.50
C GLU A 543 19.97 -22.50 16.07
N VAL A 544 20.71 -23.27 15.27
CA VAL A 544 21.01 -22.92 13.87
C VAL A 544 20.47 -24.01 12.94
N ILE A 545 19.80 -23.61 11.86
CA ILE A 545 19.46 -24.50 10.75
C ILE A 545 20.16 -24.03 9.48
N LEU A 546 21.06 -24.88 8.97
CA LEU A 546 21.88 -24.65 7.77
C LEU A 546 21.61 -25.73 6.70
N ALA A 547 22.00 -25.46 5.45
CA ALA A 547 21.60 -26.28 4.30
C ALA A 547 22.10 -27.73 4.42
N ASP A 548 23.19 -27.92 5.15
CA ASP A 548 23.83 -29.19 5.50
C ASP A 548 23.28 -29.83 6.80
N THR A 549 22.31 -29.21 7.47
CA THR A 549 21.66 -29.77 8.66
C THR A 549 20.79 -30.95 8.27
N SER A 550 21.03 -32.12 8.89
CA SER A 550 20.27 -33.34 8.60
C SER A 550 18.77 -33.17 8.84
N LEU A 551 17.93 -33.89 8.08
CA LEU A 551 16.46 -33.84 8.23
C LEU A 551 16.00 -34.19 9.65
N LYS A 552 16.65 -35.17 10.29
CA LYS A 552 16.34 -35.58 11.66
C LYS A 552 16.62 -34.45 12.66
N GLU A 553 17.74 -33.77 12.49
CA GLU A 553 18.13 -32.65 13.36
C GLU A 553 17.25 -31.42 13.13
N ARG A 554 16.95 -31.11 11.86
CA ARG A 554 15.98 -30.06 11.51
C ARG A 554 14.62 -30.31 12.16
N ALA A 555 14.09 -31.53 12.06
CA ALA A 555 12.83 -31.90 12.68
C ALA A 555 12.87 -31.77 14.22
N ARG A 556 14.00 -32.12 14.85
CA ARG A 556 14.23 -31.91 16.29
C ARG A 556 14.17 -30.44 16.67
N ILE A 557 14.95 -29.59 16.00
CA ILE A 557 15.02 -28.14 16.28
C ILE A 557 13.64 -27.49 16.08
N LEU A 558 12.93 -27.82 15.00
CA LEU A 558 11.59 -27.29 14.75
C LEU A 558 10.57 -27.73 15.80
N LYS A 559 10.68 -28.97 16.29
CA LYS A 559 9.84 -29.45 17.39
C LYS A 559 10.18 -28.71 18.69
N ASP A 560 11.46 -28.57 19.01
CA ASP A 560 11.94 -27.86 20.20
C ASP A 560 11.54 -26.38 20.18
N LEU A 561 11.50 -25.73 19.01
CA LEU A 561 10.97 -24.38 18.84
C LEU A 561 9.45 -24.33 19.08
N ARG A 562 8.68 -25.29 18.54
CA ARG A 562 7.21 -25.34 18.73
C ARG A 562 6.78 -25.61 20.18
N GLU A 563 7.65 -26.23 20.95
CA GLU A 563 7.42 -26.56 22.37
C GLU A 563 8.09 -25.52 23.31
N ASN A 564 8.49 -24.35 22.80
CA ASN A 564 9.14 -23.25 23.54
C ASN A 564 10.43 -23.65 24.29
N ARG A 565 11.07 -24.76 23.91
CA ARG A 565 12.38 -25.17 24.46
C ARG A 565 13.51 -24.33 23.87
N ILE A 566 13.33 -23.82 22.66
CA ILE A 566 14.19 -22.87 21.97
C ILE A 566 13.38 -21.59 21.75
N GLU A 567 14.04 -20.44 21.81
CA GLU A 567 13.43 -19.12 21.64
C GLU A 567 13.71 -18.53 20.26
N ILE A 568 14.86 -18.85 19.65
CA ILE A 568 15.26 -18.29 18.37
C ILE A 568 16.02 -19.30 17.50
N VAL A 569 15.73 -19.29 16.19
CA VAL A 569 16.49 -20.06 15.20
C VAL A 569 17.18 -19.13 14.21
N PHE A 570 18.49 -19.30 14.05
CA PHE A 570 19.30 -18.60 13.06
C PHE A 570 19.40 -19.42 11.77
N THR A 571 19.28 -18.74 10.64
CA THR A 571 19.32 -19.33 9.29
C THR A 571 20.03 -18.41 8.29
N VAL A 572 20.30 -18.95 7.11
CA VAL A 572 20.58 -18.15 5.90
C VAL A 572 19.34 -18.17 4.99
N ASP A 573 19.20 -19.18 4.12
CA ASP A 573 18.13 -19.22 3.09
C ASP A 573 17.12 -20.38 3.22
N ILE A 574 17.28 -21.27 4.20
CA ILE A 574 16.46 -22.49 4.27
C ILE A 574 14.99 -22.18 4.53
N PHE A 575 14.72 -21.16 5.34
CA PHE A 575 13.36 -20.75 5.66
C PHE A 575 12.70 -19.89 4.58
N ASN A 576 13.35 -19.68 3.43
CA ASN A 576 12.72 -19.01 2.29
C ASN A 576 11.49 -19.83 1.84
N GLU A 577 11.57 -21.17 1.88
CA GLU A 577 10.49 -22.06 1.43
C GLU A 577 10.41 -23.36 2.27
N GLY A 578 9.20 -23.85 2.53
CA GLY A 578 8.98 -25.24 2.96
C GLY A 578 8.94 -25.56 4.45
N ILE A 579 8.91 -24.56 5.34
CA ILE A 579 8.77 -24.81 6.79
C ILE A 579 7.58 -24.03 7.37
N ASP A 580 6.71 -24.75 8.09
CA ASP A 580 5.49 -24.24 8.70
C ASP A 580 5.64 -24.10 10.23
N ILE A 581 5.76 -22.84 10.70
CA ILE A 581 5.82 -22.48 12.12
C ILE A 581 4.90 -21.28 12.36
N PRO A 582 3.57 -21.50 12.49
CA PRO A 582 2.62 -20.40 12.65
C PRO A 582 2.83 -19.56 13.93
N GLN A 583 3.48 -20.15 14.93
CA GLN A 583 3.79 -19.56 16.25
C GLN A 583 4.81 -18.41 16.21
N VAL A 584 5.55 -18.24 15.12
CA VAL A 584 6.60 -17.22 15.02
C VAL A 584 6.03 -15.83 15.30
N ASN A 585 6.53 -15.16 16.32
CA ASN A 585 6.08 -13.83 16.77
C ASN A 585 7.14 -12.73 16.59
N LEU A 586 8.37 -13.11 16.21
CA LEU A 586 9.47 -12.19 15.95
C LEU A 586 10.27 -12.61 14.70
N LEU A 587 10.52 -11.68 13.78
CA LEU A 587 11.43 -11.86 12.65
C LEU A 587 12.59 -10.87 12.77
N LEU A 588 13.83 -11.36 12.65
CA LEU A 588 15.05 -10.54 12.67
C LEU A 588 15.75 -10.60 11.31
N PHE A 589 15.88 -9.46 10.66
CA PHE A 589 16.67 -9.32 9.42
C PHE A 589 18.03 -8.73 9.77
N LEU A 590 19.07 -9.58 9.81
CA LEU A 590 20.43 -9.21 10.24
C LEU A 590 21.40 -9.03 9.07
N ARG A 591 20.90 -9.12 7.84
CA ARG A 591 21.63 -8.92 6.59
C ARG A 591 20.94 -7.88 5.72
N PRO A 592 21.69 -7.13 4.89
CA PRO A 592 21.08 -6.35 3.81
C PRO A 592 20.20 -7.26 2.94
N THR A 593 18.94 -6.91 2.79
CA THR A 593 18.05 -7.69 1.93
C THR A 593 18.21 -7.22 0.48
N GLU A 594 18.78 -8.07 -0.36
CA GLU A 594 19.05 -7.73 -1.77
C GLU A 594 17.87 -8.05 -2.70
N SER A 595 16.94 -8.92 -2.27
CA SER A 595 15.78 -9.34 -3.08
C SER A 595 14.45 -9.10 -2.35
N SER A 596 13.56 -8.35 -3.01
CA SER A 596 12.19 -8.09 -2.53
C SER A 596 11.37 -9.38 -2.44
N THR A 597 11.56 -10.30 -3.37
CA THR A 597 10.89 -11.61 -3.41
C THR A 597 11.22 -12.43 -2.17
N ILE A 598 12.51 -12.56 -1.84
CA ILE A 598 12.96 -13.31 -0.66
C ILE A 598 12.42 -12.65 0.61
N PHE A 599 12.45 -11.32 0.69
CA PHE A 599 11.92 -10.57 1.82
C PHE A 599 10.44 -10.89 2.09
N ILE A 600 9.58 -10.83 1.07
CA ILE A 600 8.14 -11.09 1.21
C ILE A 600 7.85 -12.55 1.55
N GLN A 601 8.63 -13.49 0.99
CA GLN A 601 8.51 -14.90 1.33
C GLN A 601 8.84 -15.17 2.80
N GLN A 602 9.92 -14.56 3.31
CA GLN A 602 10.36 -14.64 4.71
C GLN A 602 9.32 -13.98 5.64
N LEU A 603 8.83 -12.80 5.26
CA LEU A 603 7.78 -12.07 5.97
C LEU A 603 6.52 -12.93 6.17
N GLY A 604 6.01 -13.55 5.10
CA GLY A 604 4.78 -14.36 5.17
C GLY A 604 4.88 -15.65 5.99
N ARG A 605 6.06 -16.00 6.52
CA ARG A 605 6.19 -17.04 7.54
C ARG A 605 5.69 -16.55 8.90
N GLY A 606 5.97 -15.29 9.23
CA GLY A 606 5.51 -14.63 10.44
C GLY A 606 4.05 -14.19 10.39
N LEU A 607 3.44 -14.07 9.22
CA LEU A 607 2.07 -13.55 9.08
C LEU A 607 0.94 -14.59 9.28
N ARG A 608 1.28 -15.85 9.56
CA ARG A 608 0.27 -16.90 9.78
C ARG A 608 -0.44 -16.71 11.12
N LYS A 609 -1.75 -16.96 11.14
CA LYS A 609 -2.57 -17.02 12.36
C LYS A 609 -2.22 -18.24 13.20
N HIS A 610 -2.16 -18.07 14.52
CA HIS A 610 -1.94 -19.18 15.46
C HIS A 610 -2.39 -18.84 16.88
N GLY A 611 -3.38 -19.56 17.41
CA GLY A 611 -3.90 -19.33 18.76
C GLY A 611 -4.26 -17.86 18.97
N ASN A 612 -3.76 -17.26 20.06
CA ASN A 612 -4.03 -15.87 20.43
C ASN A 612 -3.01 -14.85 19.86
N LYS A 613 -2.23 -15.26 18.84
CA LYS A 613 -1.29 -14.38 18.16
C LYS A 613 -2.04 -13.28 17.42
N SER A 614 -1.85 -12.05 17.88
CA SER A 614 -2.49 -10.85 17.37
C SER A 614 -1.66 -10.14 16.30
N TYR A 615 -0.33 -10.24 16.36
CA TYR A 615 0.58 -9.62 15.38
C TYR A 615 1.95 -10.31 15.36
N VAL A 616 2.79 -9.95 14.40
CA VAL A 616 4.22 -10.32 14.36
C VAL A 616 5.09 -9.07 14.42
N THR A 617 6.14 -9.08 15.23
CA THR A 617 7.16 -8.01 15.25
C THR A 617 8.28 -8.32 14.26
N ILE A 618 8.68 -7.32 13.49
CA ILE A 618 9.77 -7.42 12.52
C ILE A 618 10.79 -6.35 12.85
N LEU A 619 12.03 -6.78 13.11
CA LEU A 619 13.16 -5.89 13.34
C LEU A 619 14.12 -6.04 12.15
N ASP A 620 14.26 -4.97 11.38
CA ASP A 620 15.14 -4.91 10.22
C ASP A 620 16.33 -3.99 10.53
N PHE A 621 17.54 -4.57 10.61
CA PHE A 621 18.76 -3.85 10.95
C PHE A 621 19.43 -3.31 9.69
N ILE A 622 19.16 -2.04 9.40
CA ILE A 622 19.51 -1.35 8.16
C ILE A 622 20.86 -0.66 8.31
N GLY A 623 21.89 -1.20 7.67
CA GLY A 623 23.22 -0.59 7.67
C GLY A 623 23.71 -0.09 6.29
N ASN A 624 23.45 -0.80 5.19
CA ASN A 624 23.80 -0.35 3.84
C ASN A 624 22.68 0.43 3.14
N TYR A 625 22.55 1.71 3.44
CA TYR A 625 21.50 2.58 2.88
C TYR A 625 21.56 2.74 1.33
N SER A 626 22.65 2.32 0.68
CA SER A 626 22.77 2.35 -0.80
C SER A 626 21.95 1.25 -1.49
N LYS A 627 21.55 0.17 -0.80
CA LYS A 627 20.68 -0.90 -1.34
C LYS A 627 19.57 -1.38 -0.39
N SER A 628 19.62 -1.05 0.90
CA SER A 628 18.69 -1.58 1.92
C SER A 628 17.27 -0.99 1.94
N PHE A 629 16.84 -0.26 0.90
CA PHE A 629 15.44 0.19 0.80
C PHE A 629 14.50 -0.93 0.33
N VAL A 630 15.03 -2.10 -0.01
CA VAL A 630 14.29 -3.24 -0.57
C VAL A 630 13.16 -3.72 0.34
N GLY A 631 13.36 -3.85 1.66
CA GLY A 631 12.30 -4.35 2.57
C GLY A 631 11.08 -3.42 2.60
N ALA A 632 11.32 -2.13 2.87
CA ALA A 632 10.31 -1.08 2.84
C ALA A 632 9.64 -0.93 1.47
N THR A 633 10.43 -0.91 0.39
CA THR A 633 9.90 -0.83 -0.99
C THR A 633 9.07 -2.06 -1.32
N ALA A 634 9.53 -3.25 -0.94
CA ALA A 634 8.86 -4.51 -1.25
C ALA A 634 7.49 -4.56 -0.57
N ILE A 635 7.43 -4.20 0.72
CA ILE A 635 6.16 -4.08 1.44
C ILE A 635 5.29 -3.04 0.73
N THR A 636 5.80 -1.84 0.46
CA THR A 636 4.98 -0.74 -0.08
C THR A 636 4.51 -1.01 -1.52
N ARG A 637 5.32 -1.67 -2.34
CA ARG A 637 4.96 -2.14 -3.69
C ARG A 637 3.91 -3.26 -3.62
N GLU A 638 4.05 -4.22 -2.71
CA GLU A 638 3.02 -5.22 -2.43
C GLU A 638 1.72 -4.60 -1.89
N LEU A 639 1.81 -3.38 -1.36
CA LEU A 639 0.67 -2.55 -0.97
C LEU A 639 0.09 -1.70 -2.11
N GLY A 640 0.61 -1.81 -3.33
CA GLY A 640 0.11 -1.14 -4.53
C GLY A 640 0.38 0.37 -4.56
N GLU A 641 1.35 0.85 -3.79
CA GLU A 641 1.72 2.26 -3.73
C GLU A 641 2.81 2.59 -4.77
N SER A 642 2.74 3.77 -5.39
CA SER A 642 3.77 4.27 -6.30
C SER A 642 5.02 4.67 -5.53
N GLN A 643 6.18 4.83 -6.22
CA GLN A 643 7.39 5.34 -5.55
C GLN A 643 7.25 6.77 -5.01
N GLU A 644 6.33 7.59 -5.55
CA GLU A 644 5.99 8.88 -4.95
C GLU A 644 5.16 8.70 -3.66
N GLY A 645 4.22 7.75 -3.66
CA GLY A 645 3.47 7.35 -2.46
C GLY A 645 4.38 6.81 -1.35
N ILE A 646 5.44 6.09 -1.71
CA ILE A 646 6.47 5.63 -0.76
C ILE A 646 7.07 6.80 0.04
N ARG A 647 7.48 7.88 -0.62
CA ARG A 647 8.12 9.02 0.05
C ARG A 647 7.15 9.65 1.05
N LYS A 648 5.93 9.96 0.59
CA LYS A 648 4.86 10.52 1.43
C LYS A 648 4.54 9.60 2.61
N ASN A 649 4.47 8.30 2.38
CA ASN A 649 4.23 7.31 3.44
C ASN A 649 5.41 7.25 4.44
N ILE A 650 6.65 7.39 4.00
CA ILE A 650 7.81 7.46 4.91
C ILE A 650 7.75 8.73 5.75
N GLU A 651 7.40 9.87 5.16
CA GLU A 651 7.27 11.16 5.85
C GLU A 651 6.09 11.15 6.85
N GLU A 652 4.94 10.60 6.46
CA GLU A 652 3.70 10.56 7.27
C GLU A 652 3.57 9.33 8.18
N GLY A 653 4.54 8.41 8.20
CA GLY A 653 4.54 7.23 9.08
C GLY A 653 3.58 6.10 8.65
N PHE A 654 3.41 5.91 7.34
CA PHE A 654 2.61 4.86 6.69
C PHE A 654 1.16 4.82 7.19
N GLY A 655 0.50 5.96 7.05
CA GLY A 655 -0.92 6.09 7.30
C GLY A 655 -1.80 5.20 6.44
N GLY A 656 -2.69 4.39 7.03
CA GLY A 656 -3.71 3.65 6.29
C GLY A 656 -3.29 2.28 5.75
N LEU A 657 -2.27 1.64 6.33
CA LEU A 657 -1.86 0.27 5.99
C LEU A 657 -2.99 -0.76 6.18
N PRO A 658 -3.10 -1.78 5.30
CA PRO A 658 -4.12 -2.81 5.40
C PRO A 658 -3.87 -3.76 6.58
N GLY A 659 -4.98 -4.34 7.07
CA GLY A 659 -4.97 -5.24 8.23
C GLY A 659 -4.47 -4.57 9.51
N SER A 660 -4.37 -3.23 9.54
CA SER A 660 -3.87 -2.48 10.69
C SER A 660 -2.38 -2.73 10.98
N SER A 661 -1.62 -3.12 9.96
CA SER A 661 -0.17 -3.26 10.09
C SER A 661 0.47 -1.90 10.39
N TYR A 662 1.67 -1.92 10.96
CA TYR A 662 2.39 -0.73 11.39
C TYR A 662 3.82 -0.76 10.85
N ILE A 663 4.30 0.38 10.34
CA ILE A 663 5.67 0.52 9.83
C ILE A 663 6.26 1.78 10.46
N GLU A 664 7.44 1.64 11.06
CA GLU A 664 8.20 2.74 11.61
C GLU A 664 9.67 2.62 11.22
N PHE A 665 10.29 3.75 10.88
CA PHE A 665 11.73 3.86 10.67
C PHE A 665 12.35 4.72 11.76
N ASP A 666 13.55 4.37 12.20
CA ASP A 666 14.39 5.28 12.98
C ASP A 666 14.58 6.59 12.20
N ARG A 667 14.64 7.74 12.89
CA ARG A 667 14.90 9.05 12.29
C ARG A 667 16.12 9.08 11.37
N ILE A 668 17.19 8.37 11.74
CA ILE A 668 18.40 8.29 10.91
C ILE A 668 18.10 7.52 9.62
N CYS A 669 17.40 6.39 9.72
CA CYS A 669 16.94 5.62 8.56
C CYS A 669 16.04 6.47 7.67
N GLN A 670 15.01 7.08 8.25
CA GLN A 670 14.03 7.90 7.56
C GLN A 670 14.71 9.01 6.75
N ARG A 671 15.59 9.80 7.38
CA ARG A 671 16.33 10.88 6.70
C ARG A 671 17.20 10.35 5.57
N ARG A 672 18.04 9.34 5.82
CA ARG A 672 18.94 8.76 4.79
C ARG A 672 18.16 8.18 3.61
N ILE A 673 17.00 7.58 3.87
CA ILE A 673 16.11 7.08 2.82
C ILE A 673 15.52 8.24 2.01
N LEU A 674 15.02 9.28 2.66
CA LEU A 674 14.42 10.46 1.99
C LEU A 674 15.44 11.25 1.17
N ASP A 675 16.64 11.50 1.70
CA ASP A 675 17.74 12.17 1.00
C ASP A 675 18.08 11.44 -0.30
N LYS A 676 18.12 10.10 -0.24
CA LYS A 676 18.42 9.27 -1.39
C LYS A 676 17.29 9.27 -2.41
N ILE A 677 16.04 9.09 -1.99
CA ILE A 677 14.85 9.20 -2.87
C ILE A 677 14.83 10.57 -3.56
N GLY A 678 15.19 11.64 -2.85
CA GLY A 678 15.31 13.00 -3.39
C GLY A 678 16.47 13.20 -4.36
N SER A 679 17.59 12.50 -4.17
CA SER A 679 18.78 12.59 -5.04
C SER A 679 18.61 11.89 -6.40
N ILE A 680 17.69 10.91 -6.49
CA ILE A 680 17.47 10.14 -7.71
C ILE A 680 16.68 10.97 -8.72
N LYS A 681 17.34 11.39 -9.80
CA LYS A 681 16.63 11.93 -10.98
C LYS A 681 16.08 10.77 -11.81
N TYR A 682 14.80 10.46 -11.63
CA TYR A 682 14.10 9.34 -12.28
C TYR A 682 14.03 9.43 -13.81
N THR A 683 14.35 10.58 -14.39
CA THR A 683 14.44 10.80 -15.85
C THR A 683 15.86 10.69 -16.39
N SER A 684 16.86 10.55 -15.51
CA SER A 684 18.26 10.49 -15.92
C SER A 684 18.54 9.20 -16.70
N LYS A 685 19.35 9.33 -17.75
CA LYS A 685 19.75 8.18 -18.58
C LYS A 685 20.46 7.09 -17.78
N ASN A 686 21.21 7.46 -16.73
CA ASN A 686 21.89 6.49 -15.87
C ASN A 686 20.88 5.66 -15.05
N TYR A 687 19.92 6.31 -14.39
CA TYR A 687 18.87 5.61 -13.65
C TYR A 687 18.05 4.69 -14.55
N LEU A 688 17.63 5.20 -15.72
CA LEU A 688 16.85 4.40 -16.68
C LEU A 688 17.68 3.25 -17.26
N LYS A 689 18.99 3.44 -17.45
CA LYS A 689 19.89 2.35 -17.85
C LYS A 689 20.02 1.29 -16.74
N GLU A 690 20.15 1.67 -15.48
CA GLU A 690 20.14 0.73 -14.36
C GLU A 690 18.81 -0.03 -14.31
N ARG A 691 17.68 0.67 -14.42
CA ARG A 691 16.35 0.07 -14.48
C ARG A 691 16.19 -0.89 -15.67
N TYR A 692 16.72 -0.53 -16.83
CA TYR A 692 16.79 -1.42 -17.99
C TYR A 692 17.61 -2.67 -17.67
N LEU A 693 18.78 -2.52 -17.05
CA LEU A 693 19.65 -3.64 -16.68
C LEU A 693 19.01 -4.54 -15.61
N GLU A 694 18.24 -3.99 -14.68
CA GLU A 694 17.44 -4.76 -13.73
C GLU A 694 16.38 -5.62 -14.44
N VAL A 695 15.67 -5.07 -15.43
CA VAL A 695 14.75 -5.84 -16.24
C VAL A 695 15.51 -6.84 -17.11
N ARG A 696 16.68 -6.47 -17.66
CA ARG A 696 17.52 -7.36 -18.49
C ARG A 696 18.08 -8.53 -17.70
N ALA A 697 18.42 -8.34 -16.43
CA ALA A 697 18.84 -9.41 -15.54
C ALA A 697 17.79 -10.51 -15.42
N LYS A 698 16.52 -10.16 -15.68
CA LYS A 698 15.42 -11.09 -15.74
C LYS A 698 15.36 -11.89 -17.04
N TYR A 699 16.11 -11.65 -18.10
CA TYR A 699 15.91 -12.44 -19.33
C TYR A 699 17.25 -12.97 -19.82
N ASP A 700 17.28 -14.18 -20.36
CA ASP A 700 18.47 -14.76 -21.02
C ASP A 700 18.58 -14.30 -22.49
N ARG A 701 17.57 -13.59 -22.99
CA ARG A 701 17.51 -13.00 -24.33
C ARG A 701 17.50 -11.47 -24.28
N PRO A 702 17.86 -10.78 -25.38
CA PRO A 702 17.68 -9.34 -25.46
C PRO A 702 16.23 -8.92 -25.20
N LEU A 703 16.03 -7.80 -24.50
CA LEU A 703 14.68 -7.36 -24.12
C LEU A 703 13.85 -6.93 -25.34
N GLN A 704 12.55 -7.17 -25.22
CA GLN A 704 11.48 -6.77 -26.13
C GLN A 704 10.49 -5.85 -25.38
N PRO A 705 9.67 -5.03 -26.08
CA PRO A 705 8.68 -4.17 -25.44
C PRO A 705 7.75 -4.90 -24.47
N MET A 706 7.28 -6.10 -24.84
CA MET A 706 6.40 -6.95 -24.00
C MET A 706 6.97 -7.24 -22.61
N ASP A 707 8.30 -7.31 -22.47
CA ASP A 707 8.97 -7.60 -21.19
C ASP A 707 8.76 -6.48 -20.14
N PHE A 708 8.29 -5.31 -20.57
CA PHE A 708 8.00 -4.16 -19.72
C PHE A 708 6.53 -4.02 -19.34
N LEU A 709 5.64 -4.92 -19.80
CA LEU A 709 4.20 -4.81 -19.58
C LEU A 709 3.85 -4.65 -18.09
N TYR A 710 4.58 -5.33 -17.20
CA TYR A 710 4.37 -5.29 -15.74
C TYR A 710 5.38 -4.39 -14.98
N GLU A 711 6.23 -3.64 -15.68
CA GLU A 711 7.29 -2.81 -15.09
C GLU A 711 6.87 -1.34 -14.88
N GLY A 712 5.56 -1.07 -14.82
CA GLY A 712 5.01 0.27 -14.63
C GLY A 712 5.10 1.12 -15.90
N ASP A 713 5.67 2.32 -15.80
CA ASP A 713 5.89 3.26 -16.91
C ASP A 713 7.35 3.27 -17.40
N THR A 714 8.12 2.22 -17.06
CA THR A 714 9.55 2.13 -17.35
C THR A 714 9.85 2.19 -18.85
N PHE A 715 9.05 1.51 -19.68
CA PHE A 715 9.24 1.48 -21.14
C PHE A 715 9.07 2.88 -21.75
N GLU A 716 8.00 3.57 -21.37
CA GLU A 716 7.67 4.91 -21.86
C GLU A 716 8.76 5.91 -21.46
N ARG A 717 9.29 5.80 -20.23
CA ARG A 717 10.41 6.64 -19.77
C ARG A 717 11.70 6.36 -20.53
N LEU A 718 11.99 5.09 -20.85
CA LEU A 718 13.15 4.72 -21.67
C LEU A 718 13.05 5.35 -23.07
N VAL A 719 11.90 5.20 -23.73
CA VAL A 719 11.65 5.80 -25.04
C VAL A 719 11.76 7.33 -24.97
N ALA A 720 11.14 7.98 -23.99
CA ALA A 720 11.19 9.43 -23.84
C ALA A 720 12.61 9.97 -23.61
N SER A 721 13.46 9.26 -22.85
CA SER A 721 14.82 9.71 -22.50
C SER A 721 15.85 9.39 -23.58
N PHE A 722 15.75 8.22 -24.23
CA PHE A 722 16.69 7.75 -25.25
C PHE A 722 16.24 8.05 -26.69
N GLY A 723 14.98 8.40 -26.90
CA GLY A 723 14.35 8.66 -28.20
C GLY A 723 13.59 7.46 -28.75
N SER A 724 14.11 6.24 -28.54
CA SER A 724 13.48 4.99 -28.94
C SER A 724 13.96 3.83 -28.09
N PHE A 725 13.21 2.72 -28.12
CA PHE A 725 13.58 1.51 -27.40
C PHE A 725 14.87 0.89 -27.96
N CYS A 726 15.07 0.97 -29.27
CA CYS A 726 16.31 0.53 -29.93
C CYS A 726 17.53 1.30 -29.42
N LEU A 727 17.42 2.63 -29.23
CA LEU A 727 18.50 3.44 -28.69
C LEU A 727 18.74 3.18 -27.20
N ALA A 728 17.69 2.93 -26.42
CA ALA A 728 17.82 2.52 -25.02
C ALA A 728 18.57 1.18 -24.89
N LYS A 729 18.21 0.19 -25.71
CA LYS A 729 18.86 -1.12 -25.82
C LYS A 729 20.35 -1.01 -26.20
N LYS A 730 20.66 -0.14 -27.18
CA LYS A 730 22.05 0.19 -27.55
C LYS A 730 22.82 0.82 -26.39
N ALA A 731 22.23 1.76 -25.66
CA ALA A 731 22.87 2.42 -24.53
C ALA A 731 23.12 1.47 -23.34
N ALA A 732 22.25 0.47 -23.16
CA ALA A 732 22.39 -0.58 -22.16
C ALA A 732 23.43 -1.65 -22.55
N GLY A 733 23.83 -1.72 -23.83
CA GLY A 733 24.75 -2.76 -24.33
C GLY A 733 24.06 -4.10 -24.60
N ASP A 734 22.74 -4.11 -24.76
CA ASP A 734 21.92 -5.31 -24.96
C ASP A 734 21.57 -5.55 -26.44
N LEU A 735 22.56 -5.48 -27.33
CA LEU A 735 22.37 -5.78 -28.75
C LEU A 735 23.01 -7.12 -29.10
N SER A 736 22.26 -8.05 -29.68
CA SER A 736 22.84 -9.26 -30.31
C SER A 736 23.32 -8.98 -31.75
N GLN A 737 24.25 -9.78 -32.28
CA GLN A 737 24.56 -9.77 -33.71
C GLN A 737 23.27 -10.06 -34.51
N GLY A 738 22.81 -9.10 -35.30
CA GLY A 738 21.56 -9.18 -36.08
C GLY A 738 20.52 -8.11 -35.72
N GLU A 739 20.38 -7.72 -34.46
CA GLU A 739 19.36 -6.74 -34.00
C GLU A 739 19.72 -5.27 -34.31
N MET A 740 20.86 -5.04 -34.97
CA MET A 740 21.28 -3.70 -35.36
C MET A 740 20.59 -3.32 -36.67
N VAL A 741 19.51 -2.55 -36.56
CA VAL A 741 18.82 -1.96 -37.72
C VAL A 741 19.72 -0.86 -38.29
N GLU A 742 20.44 -1.16 -39.36
CA GLU A 742 21.29 -0.20 -40.08
C GLU A 742 20.50 0.62 -41.10
N GLU A 743 19.38 0.07 -41.58
CA GLU A 743 18.50 0.74 -42.52
C GLU A 743 17.77 1.92 -41.86
N ARG A 744 17.97 3.12 -42.41
CA ARG A 744 17.45 4.35 -41.84
C ARG A 744 15.92 4.37 -41.74
N ARG A 745 15.20 3.93 -42.77
CA ARG A 745 13.73 3.98 -42.80
C ARG A 745 13.11 2.97 -41.83
N ALA A 746 13.66 1.77 -41.73
CA ALA A 746 13.26 0.79 -40.73
C ALA A 746 13.44 1.33 -39.30
N LEU A 747 14.54 2.03 -39.03
CA LEU A 747 14.74 2.67 -37.72
C LEU A 747 13.69 3.77 -37.48
N GLU A 748 13.48 4.67 -38.44
CA GLU A 748 12.46 5.74 -38.35
C GLU A 748 11.04 5.19 -38.11
N LEU A 749 10.69 4.05 -38.72
CA LEU A 749 9.43 3.33 -38.49
C LEU A 749 9.30 2.87 -37.03
N LEU A 750 10.33 2.22 -36.49
CA LEU A 750 10.34 1.77 -35.09
C LEU A 750 10.29 2.94 -34.11
N GLU A 751 11.00 4.04 -34.39
CA GLU A 751 10.96 5.26 -33.56
C GLU A 751 9.56 5.90 -33.55
N ARG A 752 8.88 5.91 -34.71
CA ARG A 752 7.53 6.45 -34.83
C ARG A 752 6.55 5.63 -33.98
N LEU A 753 6.60 4.30 -34.08
CA LEU A 753 5.81 3.38 -33.26
C LEU A 753 6.11 3.54 -31.76
N ASP A 754 7.38 3.62 -31.38
CA ASP A 754 7.80 3.86 -29.99
C ASP A 754 7.19 5.16 -29.44
N SER A 755 7.17 6.23 -30.25
CA SER A 755 6.63 7.53 -29.85
C SER A 755 5.10 7.59 -29.73
N MET A 756 4.38 6.61 -30.30
CA MET A 756 2.93 6.50 -30.18
C MET A 756 2.50 5.92 -28.83
N MET A 757 3.43 5.34 -28.07
CA MET A 757 3.17 4.68 -26.79
C MET A 757 3.39 5.63 -25.60
N PRO A 758 2.55 5.56 -24.55
CA PRO A 758 1.43 4.64 -24.37
C PRO A 758 0.21 5.09 -25.21
N ILE A 759 -0.46 4.14 -25.86
CA ILE A 759 -1.61 4.44 -26.70
C ILE A 759 -2.82 4.81 -25.84
N LYS A 760 -3.63 5.77 -26.32
CA LYS A 760 -4.81 6.29 -25.60
C LYS A 760 -6.13 5.90 -26.23
N ARG A 761 -6.07 5.38 -27.45
CA ARG A 761 -7.16 4.74 -28.16
C ARG A 761 -6.58 3.58 -28.97
N PRO A 762 -7.32 2.48 -29.15
CA PRO A 762 -6.79 1.30 -29.83
C PRO A 762 -6.81 1.44 -31.35
N HIS A 763 -7.56 2.40 -31.90
CA HIS A 763 -7.87 2.52 -33.33
C HIS A 763 -6.63 2.52 -34.23
N GLU A 764 -5.68 3.44 -34.04
CA GLU A 764 -4.47 3.51 -34.87
C GLU A 764 -3.68 2.20 -34.84
N THR A 765 -3.51 1.63 -33.65
CA THR A 765 -2.74 0.39 -33.47
C THR A 765 -3.43 -0.81 -34.10
N LEU A 766 -4.76 -0.90 -34.01
CA LEU A 766 -5.55 -1.93 -34.68
C LEU A 766 -5.49 -1.79 -36.20
N ILE A 767 -5.60 -0.57 -36.73
CA ILE A 767 -5.47 -0.31 -38.17
C ILE A 767 -4.10 -0.74 -38.67
N LEU A 768 -3.03 -0.34 -37.97
CA LEU A 768 -1.67 -0.74 -38.32
C LEU A 768 -1.48 -2.27 -38.20
N LYS A 769 -2.07 -2.92 -37.20
CA LYS A 769 -2.00 -4.38 -37.04
C LYS A 769 -2.68 -5.11 -38.21
N GLU A 770 -3.87 -4.67 -38.62
CA GLU A 770 -4.59 -5.29 -39.75
C GLU A 770 -3.90 -5.00 -41.09
N ALA A 771 -3.46 -3.75 -41.31
CA ALA A 771 -2.84 -3.34 -42.57
C ALA A 771 -1.44 -3.92 -42.75
N LEU A 772 -0.58 -3.83 -41.73
CA LEU A 772 0.84 -4.19 -41.84
C LEU A 772 1.12 -5.68 -41.58
N LEU A 773 0.39 -6.32 -40.65
CA LEU A 773 0.72 -7.69 -40.23
C LEU A 773 -0.20 -8.75 -40.84
N LYS A 774 -1.48 -8.43 -41.07
CA LYS A 774 -2.45 -9.36 -41.66
C LYS A 774 -2.59 -9.23 -43.18
N GLY A 775 -1.93 -8.24 -43.79
CA GLY A 775 -1.80 -8.12 -45.24
C GLY A 775 -3.11 -7.81 -45.97
N ARG A 776 -4.05 -7.11 -45.32
CA ARG A 776 -5.25 -6.60 -46.00
C ARG A 776 -4.86 -5.40 -46.86
N GLU A 777 -5.29 -5.42 -48.12
CA GLU A 777 -4.94 -4.37 -49.10
C GLU A 777 -5.64 -3.02 -48.80
N CYS A 778 -6.85 -3.06 -48.24
CA CYS A 778 -7.62 -1.89 -47.84
C CYS A 778 -8.37 -2.20 -46.54
N ILE A 779 -8.30 -1.29 -45.56
CA ILE A 779 -9.04 -1.38 -44.30
C ILE A 779 -10.23 -0.45 -44.35
N GLU A 780 -11.44 -1.00 -44.30
CA GLU A 780 -12.67 -0.23 -44.21
C GLU A 780 -13.01 0.09 -42.74
N ILE A 781 -13.93 1.04 -42.51
CA ILE A 781 -14.33 1.42 -41.14
C ILE A 781 -14.98 0.24 -40.43
N GLU A 782 -15.81 -0.51 -41.16
CA GLU A 782 -16.54 -1.69 -40.71
C GLU A 782 -15.59 -2.77 -40.15
N ASP A 783 -14.43 -2.97 -40.78
CA ASP A 783 -13.45 -3.96 -40.34
C ASP A 783 -12.96 -3.70 -38.92
N ILE A 784 -12.71 -2.44 -38.59
CA ILE A 784 -12.21 -2.04 -37.27
C ILE A 784 -13.36 -2.01 -36.25
N VAL A 785 -14.57 -1.63 -36.66
CA VAL A 785 -15.77 -1.68 -35.81
C VAL A 785 -16.10 -3.12 -35.39
N GLU A 786 -15.94 -4.10 -36.30
CA GLU A 786 -16.14 -5.51 -35.99
C GLU A 786 -15.14 -6.04 -34.96
N ILE A 787 -13.88 -5.64 -35.05
CA ILE A 787 -12.82 -6.05 -34.12
C ILE A 787 -13.03 -5.46 -32.72
N ILE A 788 -13.46 -4.19 -32.62
CA ILE A 788 -13.64 -3.51 -31.33
C ILE A 788 -14.89 -4.00 -30.57
N GLY A 789 -15.91 -4.51 -31.26
CA GLY A 789 -17.14 -5.02 -30.62
C GLY A 789 -18.12 -3.92 -30.18
N ARG A 790 -18.96 -4.20 -29.15
CA ARG A 790 -20.13 -3.36 -28.78
C ARG A 790 -19.73 -1.99 -28.20
N GLY A 791 -20.26 -0.93 -28.82
CA GLY A 791 -20.24 0.48 -28.38
C GLY A 791 -21.18 1.32 -29.26
N ARG A 792 -21.29 2.64 -29.04
CA ARG A 792 -22.10 3.54 -29.92
C ARG A 792 -21.44 3.64 -31.31
N ARG A 793 -21.94 2.88 -32.29
CA ARG A 793 -21.41 2.78 -33.68
C ARG A 793 -20.95 4.12 -34.27
N GLY A 794 -21.79 5.16 -34.24
CA GLY A 794 -21.46 6.46 -34.85
C GLY A 794 -20.28 7.22 -34.21
N ILE A 795 -19.96 7.00 -32.92
CA ILE A 795 -18.79 7.62 -32.27
C ILE A 795 -17.51 6.84 -32.63
N GLN A 796 -17.62 5.53 -32.84
CA GLN A 796 -16.50 4.69 -33.25
C GLN A 796 -16.08 5.00 -34.70
N GLU A 797 -17.05 5.18 -35.60
CA GLU A 797 -16.80 5.53 -37.01
C GLU A 797 -16.00 6.83 -37.15
N GLN A 798 -16.40 7.92 -36.46
CA GLN A 798 -15.67 9.20 -36.48
C GLN A 798 -14.23 9.08 -35.95
N ARG A 799 -14.03 8.27 -34.90
CA ARG A 799 -12.71 8.03 -34.32
C ARG A 799 -11.81 7.24 -35.28
N ILE A 800 -12.37 6.31 -36.04
CA ILE A 800 -11.65 5.52 -37.06
C ILE A 800 -11.27 6.42 -38.24
N GLU A 801 -12.19 7.24 -38.75
CA GLU A 801 -11.89 8.21 -39.82
C GLU A 801 -10.75 9.16 -39.44
N ARG A 802 -10.73 9.60 -38.18
CA ARG A 802 -9.65 10.43 -37.66
C ARG A 802 -8.34 9.65 -37.57
N ALA A 803 -8.37 8.41 -37.12
CA ALA A 803 -7.18 7.55 -37.08
C ALA A 803 -6.61 7.33 -38.49
N PHE A 804 -7.45 7.12 -39.51
CA PHE A 804 -7.03 7.04 -40.91
C PHE A 804 -6.27 8.30 -41.35
N LYS A 805 -6.83 9.49 -41.09
CA LYS A 805 -6.17 10.77 -41.43
C LYS A 805 -4.83 10.93 -40.72
N GLU A 806 -4.77 10.64 -39.42
CA GLU A 806 -3.52 10.79 -38.64
C GLU A 806 -2.43 9.81 -39.08
N LEU A 807 -2.79 8.59 -39.49
CA LEU A 807 -1.84 7.62 -40.03
C LEU A 807 -1.35 8.01 -41.44
N ALA A 808 -2.19 8.70 -42.21
CA ALA A 808 -1.87 9.20 -43.55
C ALA A 808 -1.13 10.54 -43.58
N GLU A 809 -0.90 11.18 -42.42
CA GLU A 809 -0.09 12.39 -42.31
C GLU A 809 1.40 12.06 -42.11
N GLU A 810 2.28 12.92 -42.65
CA GLU A 810 3.72 12.88 -42.39
C GLU A 810 4.02 13.23 -40.92
N TYR A 811 5.07 12.63 -40.33
CA TYR A 811 5.42 12.83 -38.93
C TYR A 811 6.75 13.55 -38.74
N LYS A 812 6.70 14.79 -38.23
CA LYS A 812 7.89 15.59 -37.85
C LYS A 812 8.97 15.58 -38.95
N LYS A 813 10.18 15.07 -38.66
CA LYS A 813 11.37 15.08 -39.52
C LYS A 813 11.37 13.92 -40.55
N GLN A 814 10.25 13.22 -40.70
CA GLN A 814 10.07 12.09 -41.60
C GLN A 814 9.20 12.55 -42.77
N ASP A 815 9.61 12.23 -43.98
CA ASP A 815 8.98 12.59 -45.25
C ASP A 815 8.04 11.48 -45.79
N TRP A 816 7.56 10.60 -44.89
CA TRP A 816 6.70 9.47 -45.20
C TRP A 816 5.54 9.32 -44.20
N SER A 817 4.45 8.67 -44.63
CA SER A 817 3.27 8.33 -43.84
C SER A 817 3.08 6.81 -43.76
N PHE A 818 2.28 6.32 -42.81
CA PHE A 818 2.01 4.87 -42.73
C PHE A 818 1.18 4.35 -43.91
N GLY A 819 0.52 5.25 -44.63
CA GLY A 819 -0.40 4.92 -45.71
C GLY A 819 -1.11 6.14 -46.26
N ARG A 820 -2.16 5.90 -47.04
CA ARG A 820 -3.04 6.92 -47.61
C ARG A 820 -4.50 6.54 -47.38
N VAL A 821 -5.37 7.57 -47.42
CA VAL A 821 -6.82 7.41 -47.29
C VAL A 821 -7.47 7.60 -48.66
N GLU A 822 -8.11 6.56 -49.17
CA GLU A 822 -8.94 6.58 -50.37
C GLU A 822 -10.36 6.11 -50.01
N ASP A 823 -10.78 4.93 -50.48
CA ASP A 823 -12.03 4.26 -50.06
C ASP A 823 -11.93 3.59 -48.68
N GLY A 824 -10.71 3.51 -48.14
CA GLY A 824 -10.33 3.02 -46.83
C GLY A 824 -8.87 3.37 -46.55
N PHE A 825 -8.26 2.79 -45.51
CA PHE A 825 -6.84 2.98 -45.24
C PHE A 825 -6.00 1.93 -45.99
N ILE A 826 -5.05 2.40 -46.79
CA ILE A 826 -4.12 1.58 -47.57
C ILE A 826 -2.70 1.84 -47.05
N ALA A 827 -1.99 0.78 -46.64
CA ALA A 827 -0.61 0.88 -46.19
C ALA A 827 0.34 1.34 -47.31
N ASP A 828 1.38 2.10 -46.93
CA ASP A 828 2.37 2.58 -47.88
C ASP A 828 3.27 1.44 -48.40
N GLU A 829 3.58 1.45 -49.70
CA GLU A 829 4.35 0.39 -50.35
C GLU A 829 5.78 0.29 -49.79
N GLU A 830 6.41 1.41 -49.46
CA GLU A 830 7.78 1.43 -48.92
C GLU A 830 7.80 0.87 -47.49
N VAL A 831 6.74 1.10 -46.71
CA VAL A 831 6.56 0.49 -45.38
C VAL A 831 6.38 -1.02 -45.49
N MET A 832 5.63 -1.49 -46.49
CA MET A 832 5.45 -2.92 -46.74
C MET A 832 6.73 -3.61 -47.22
N GLU A 833 7.56 -2.94 -48.03
CA GLU A 833 8.87 -3.45 -48.47
C GLU A 833 9.82 -3.64 -47.28
N ILE A 834 9.85 -2.70 -46.32
CA ILE A 834 10.64 -2.82 -45.09
C ILE A 834 10.22 -4.04 -44.25
N LEU A 835 8.94 -4.40 -44.28
CA LEU A 835 8.39 -5.52 -43.52
C LEU A 835 8.65 -6.89 -44.17
N GLU A 836 9.22 -6.95 -45.37
CA GLU A 836 9.72 -8.21 -45.94
C GLU A 836 10.89 -8.79 -45.11
N ASP A 837 11.63 -7.92 -44.40
CA ASP A 837 12.59 -8.35 -43.39
C ASP A 837 11.85 -8.92 -42.17
N LYS A 838 11.94 -10.25 -42.01
CA LYS A 838 11.32 -11.01 -40.91
C LYS A 838 11.67 -10.47 -39.52
N GLN A 839 12.86 -9.90 -39.36
CA GLN A 839 13.29 -9.35 -38.08
C GLN A 839 12.58 -8.02 -37.78
N ILE A 840 12.45 -7.14 -38.77
CA ILE A 840 11.72 -5.89 -38.64
C ILE A 840 10.23 -6.16 -38.44
N TYR A 841 9.65 -7.11 -39.19
CA TYR A 841 8.28 -7.58 -38.99
C TYR A 841 8.02 -7.96 -37.53
N LYS A 842 8.89 -8.80 -36.93
CA LYS A 842 8.75 -9.23 -35.54
C LYS A 842 8.89 -8.07 -34.55
N MET A 843 9.78 -7.12 -34.83
CA MET A 843 9.96 -5.91 -34.02
C MET A 843 8.74 -4.98 -34.05
N VAL A 844 8.05 -4.88 -35.19
CA VAL A 844 6.79 -4.13 -35.34
C VAL A 844 5.65 -4.85 -34.63
N GLU A 845 5.53 -6.16 -34.83
CA GLU A 845 4.54 -7.01 -34.14
C GLU A 845 4.60 -6.86 -32.62
N ASN A 846 5.79 -7.02 -32.02
CA ASN A 846 5.98 -6.89 -30.58
C ASN A 846 5.56 -5.51 -30.02
N ARG A 847 5.70 -4.44 -30.80
CA ARG A 847 5.30 -3.08 -30.38
C ARG A 847 3.80 -2.88 -30.44
N LEU A 848 3.17 -3.32 -31.52
CA LEU A 848 1.72 -3.23 -31.67
C LEU A 848 1.01 -4.09 -30.62
N GLU A 849 1.54 -5.28 -30.33
CA GLU A 849 1.03 -6.13 -29.25
C GLU A 849 1.22 -5.50 -27.87
N TYR A 850 2.42 -4.99 -27.55
CA TYR A 850 2.64 -4.29 -26.28
C TYR A 850 1.68 -3.12 -26.10
N ALA A 851 1.49 -2.30 -27.12
CA ALA A 851 0.58 -1.17 -27.08
C ALA A 851 -0.87 -1.58 -26.74
N LEU A 852 -1.39 -2.64 -27.39
CA LEU A 852 -2.74 -3.14 -27.14
C LEU A 852 -2.90 -3.75 -25.74
N HIS A 853 -1.99 -4.63 -25.32
CA HIS A 853 -2.06 -5.23 -23.98
C HIS A 853 -1.88 -4.19 -22.88
N ARG A 854 -1.01 -3.19 -23.08
CA ARG A 854 -0.84 -2.08 -22.14
C ARG A 854 -2.12 -1.25 -22.04
N TYR A 855 -2.81 -1.01 -23.16
CA TYR A 855 -4.08 -0.31 -23.21
C TYR A 855 -5.20 -1.08 -22.48
N GLU A 856 -5.38 -2.37 -22.75
CA GLU A 856 -6.39 -3.22 -22.09
C GLU A 856 -6.21 -3.27 -20.56
N ARG A 857 -4.96 -3.20 -20.08
CA ARG A 857 -4.68 -3.13 -18.65
C ARG A 857 -4.98 -1.78 -18.02
N GLU A 858 -4.92 -0.69 -18.77
CA GLU A 858 -5.17 0.67 -18.27
C GLU A 858 -6.62 1.14 -18.45
N PHE A 859 -7.35 0.56 -19.41
CA PHE A 859 -8.67 1.00 -19.80
C PHE A 859 -9.63 -0.20 -19.84
N ASP A 860 -10.62 -0.20 -18.95
CA ASP A 860 -11.74 -1.14 -19.03
C ASP A 860 -12.59 -0.76 -20.25
N LEU A 861 -12.72 -1.68 -21.20
CA LEU A 861 -13.38 -1.46 -22.50
C LEU A 861 -14.89 -1.20 -22.38
N GLN A 862 -15.45 -1.17 -21.17
CA GLN A 862 -16.90 -1.10 -20.95
C GLN A 862 -17.54 0.28 -21.10
N ASP A 863 -16.81 1.40 -21.04
CA ASP A 863 -17.38 2.70 -21.43
C ASP A 863 -16.29 3.74 -21.76
N GLY A 864 -16.25 4.22 -23.00
CA GLY A 864 -15.26 5.17 -23.51
C GLY A 864 -15.43 6.63 -23.03
N GLY A 865 -15.70 6.84 -21.74
CA GLY A 865 -15.94 8.14 -21.09
C GLY A 865 -14.85 8.58 -20.10
N LEU A 866 -14.97 9.81 -19.57
CA LEU A 866 -14.13 10.30 -18.49
C LEU A 866 -14.54 9.68 -17.15
N GLU A 867 -13.58 9.06 -16.47
CA GLU A 867 -13.78 8.43 -15.17
C GLU A 867 -13.44 9.40 -14.04
N VAL A 868 -14.39 9.64 -13.15
CA VAL A 868 -14.23 10.57 -12.03
C VAL A 868 -13.12 10.06 -11.10
N HIS A 869 -12.24 10.97 -10.68
CA HIS A 869 -11.05 10.76 -9.83
C HIS A 869 -9.83 10.14 -10.49
N ARG A 870 -9.88 9.91 -11.81
CA ARG A 870 -8.71 9.47 -12.57
C ARG A 870 -7.84 10.66 -12.98
N GLU A 871 -6.55 10.43 -13.13
CA GLU A 871 -5.58 11.39 -13.65
C GLU A 871 -5.56 11.41 -15.18
N TYR A 872 -5.51 12.61 -15.75
CA TYR A 872 -5.44 12.87 -17.18
C TYR A 872 -4.47 14.00 -17.49
N SER A 873 -3.62 13.80 -18.49
CA SER A 873 -2.89 14.83 -19.17
C SER A 873 -3.83 15.62 -20.12
N ARG A 874 -3.44 16.85 -20.46
CA ARG A 874 -4.20 17.65 -21.44
C ARG A 874 -4.28 16.99 -22.81
N LEU A 875 -3.24 16.25 -23.20
CA LEU A 875 -3.20 15.55 -24.47
C LEU A 875 -4.19 14.38 -24.49
N GLU A 876 -4.30 13.63 -23.38
CA GLU A 876 -5.29 12.57 -23.24
C GLU A 876 -6.72 13.12 -23.35
N LEU A 877 -7.01 14.23 -22.68
CA LEU A 877 -8.33 14.85 -22.75
C LEU A 877 -8.69 15.33 -24.17
N GLN A 878 -7.72 15.86 -24.91
CA GLN A 878 -7.93 16.21 -26.32
C GLN A 878 -8.34 15.00 -27.17
N ILE A 879 -7.76 13.83 -26.88
CA ILE A 879 -8.05 12.60 -27.61
C ILE A 879 -9.40 12.02 -27.18
N LEU A 880 -9.66 11.93 -25.87
CA LEU A 880 -10.89 11.34 -25.31
C LEU A 880 -12.14 12.15 -25.68
N LEU A 881 -12.02 13.48 -25.66
CA LEU A 881 -13.11 14.41 -26.00
C LEU A 881 -13.17 14.77 -27.49
N ASP A 882 -12.41 14.05 -28.32
CA ASP A 882 -12.34 14.22 -29.77
C ASP A 882 -12.15 15.68 -30.24
N SER A 883 -11.20 16.37 -29.61
CA SER A 883 -10.95 17.77 -29.88
C SER A 883 -10.43 17.99 -31.32
N GLN A 884 -11.05 18.93 -32.03
CA GLN A 884 -10.72 19.28 -33.42
C GLN A 884 -9.53 20.24 -33.56
N VAL A 885 -8.91 20.65 -32.45
CA VAL A 885 -7.73 21.53 -32.46
C VAL A 885 -6.42 20.72 -32.48
N PRO A 886 -5.30 21.29 -32.96
CA PRO A 886 -4.02 20.58 -33.01
C PRO A 886 -3.58 20.01 -31.66
N LYS A 887 -2.97 18.81 -31.67
CA LYS A 887 -2.48 18.14 -30.46
C LYS A 887 -1.50 19.04 -29.69
N GLY A 888 -1.69 19.16 -28.38
CA GLY A 888 -0.85 19.98 -27.48
C GLY A 888 -1.13 21.49 -27.51
N SER A 889 -2.19 21.94 -28.20
CA SER A 889 -2.60 23.35 -28.25
C SER A 889 -3.29 23.88 -26.98
N TRP A 890 -3.77 23.00 -26.09
CA TRP A 890 -4.44 23.42 -24.85
C TRP A 890 -3.45 24.00 -23.85
N ARG A 891 -3.23 25.32 -23.91
CA ARG A 891 -2.29 26.06 -23.06
C ARG A 891 -2.96 26.98 -22.04
N ALA A 892 -4.24 27.30 -22.22
CA ALA A 892 -5.00 28.19 -21.32
C ALA A 892 -5.49 27.47 -20.03
N GLY A 893 -6.08 28.23 -19.11
CA GLY A 893 -6.74 27.71 -17.90
C GLY A 893 -8.08 27.02 -18.17
N TYR A 894 -8.56 27.05 -19.41
CA TYR A 894 -9.71 26.29 -19.88
C TYR A 894 -9.50 25.86 -21.34
N ALA A 895 -10.25 24.85 -21.78
CA ALA A 895 -10.37 24.45 -23.17
C ALA A 895 -11.80 24.04 -23.51
N VAL A 896 -12.14 24.02 -24.80
CA VAL A 896 -13.49 23.64 -25.28
C VAL A 896 -13.33 22.59 -26.38
N ALA A 897 -14.08 21.49 -26.27
CA ALA A 897 -14.21 20.45 -27.28
C ALA A 897 -15.70 20.21 -27.52
N HIS A 898 -16.23 20.61 -28.68
CA HIS A 898 -17.66 20.59 -28.97
C HIS A 898 -18.48 21.32 -27.87
N ASP A 899 -19.35 20.60 -27.18
CA ASP A 899 -20.19 21.12 -26.10
C ASP A 899 -19.59 20.89 -24.70
N GLU A 900 -18.34 20.39 -24.64
CA GLU A 900 -17.60 20.12 -23.40
C GLU A 900 -16.64 21.28 -23.08
N ILE A 901 -16.75 21.84 -21.87
CA ILE A 901 -15.86 22.87 -21.35
C ILE A 901 -14.95 22.23 -20.29
N CYS A 902 -13.65 22.16 -20.54
CA CYS A 902 -12.66 21.66 -19.60
C CYS A 902 -12.02 22.83 -18.83
N LEU A 903 -12.14 22.86 -17.51
CA LEU A 903 -11.47 23.84 -16.64
C LEU A 903 -10.26 23.20 -15.97
N PHE A 904 -9.12 23.86 -16.05
CA PHE A 904 -7.85 23.38 -15.49
C PHE A 904 -7.43 24.23 -14.29
N ILE A 905 -7.32 23.59 -13.14
CA ILE A 905 -6.97 24.19 -11.86
C ILE A 905 -5.58 23.71 -11.44
N THR A 906 -4.71 24.63 -11.06
CA THR A 906 -3.45 24.33 -10.36
C THR A 906 -3.49 25.10 -9.05
N MET A 907 -3.33 24.37 -7.94
CA MET A 907 -3.46 24.92 -6.58
C MET A 907 -2.21 25.72 -6.19
N GLU A 908 -1.03 25.13 -6.35
CA GLU A 908 0.27 25.74 -6.09
C GLU A 908 0.86 26.30 -7.38
N LYS A 909 0.96 27.63 -7.49
CA LYS A 909 1.68 28.29 -8.59
C LYS A 909 3.13 28.55 -8.16
N ASP A 910 4.09 28.31 -9.07
CA ASP A 910 5.52 28.46 -8.79
C ASP A 910 5.86 29.84 -8.19
N ARG A 911 6.69 29.83 -7.14
CA ARG A 911 7.00 30.97 -6.23
C ARG A 911 7.80 32.13 -6.86
N ASP A 912 7.96 32.19 -8.18
CA ASP A 912 8.92 33.09 -8.85
C ASP A 912 8.36 34.47 -9.27
N THR A 913 7.15 34.84 -8.86
CA THR A 913 6.61 36.19 -9.13
C THR A 913 5.81 36.71 -7.94
N GLU A 914 6.34 37.74 -7.27
CA GLU A 914 5.78 38.39 -6.06
C GLU A 914 4.36 38.97 -6.26
N GLU A 915 3.87 39.11 -7.51
CA GLU A 915 2.54 39.68 -7.80
C GLU A 915 1.36 38.69 -7.73
N HIS A 916 1.60 37.37 -7.62
CA HIS A 916 0.52 36.36 -7.66
C HIS A 916 0.01 35.85 -6.30
N LEU A 917 0.62 36.27 -5.18
CA LEU A 917 0.32 35.82 -3.81
C LEU A 917 -1.08 36.22 -3.26
N LEU A 918 -1.92 36.92 -4.04
CA LEU A 918 -3.24 37.40 -3.63
C LEU A 918 -4.42 36.67 -4.33
N TYR A 919 -4.16 35.72 -5.24
CA TYR A 919 -5.20 35.16 -6.13
C TYR A 919 -5.05 33.66 -6.38
N ASP A 920 -5.43 32.85 -5.39
CA ASP A 920 -5.38 31.39 -5.50
C ASP A 920 -6.75 30.73 -5.70
N ASN A 921 -6.72 29.64 -6.46
CA ASN A 921 -7.86 28.73 -6.58
C ASN A 921 -7.92 27.92 -5.27
N TYR A 922 -9.12 27.73 -4.72
CA TYR A 922 -9.30 26.98 -3.47
C TYR A 922 -10.64 26.24 -3.47
N PHE A 923 -10.77 25.30 -2.56
CA PHE A 923 -12.05 24.66 -2.26
C PHE A 923 -12.75 25.40 -1.12
N ASP A 924 -14.02 25.74 -1.31
CA ASP A 924 -14.88 26.16 -0.18
C ASP A 924 -15.25 24.93 0.67
N ASP A 925 -15.58 23.83 -0.01
CA ASP A 925 -15.89 22.52 0.58
C ASP A 925 -15.68 21.42 -0.48
N GLN A 926 -16.09 20.18 -0.19
CA GLN A 926 -15.91 19.02 -1.08
C GLN A 926 -16.82 19.02 -2.31
N GLU A 927 -17.75 19.96 -2.43
CA GLU A 927 -18.68 20.10 -3.56
C GLU A 927 -18.47 21.42 -4.30
N ILE A 928 -17.82 22.41 -3.69
CA ILE A 928 -17.64 23.76 -4.25
C ILE A 928 -16.15 24.10 -4.42
N VAL A 929 -15.77 24.37 -5.67
CA VAL A 929 -14.41 24.76 -6.05
C VAL A 929 -14.40 26.13 -6.74
N GLN A 930 -13.45 26.99 -6.37
CA GLN A 930 -13.24 28.27 -7.03
C GLN A 930 -12.25 28.13 -8.19
N TRP A 931 -12.65 28.67 -9.34
CA TRP A 931 -11.81 28.83 -10.52
C TRP A 931 -11.73 30.30 -10.94
N ILE A 932 -10.52 30.74 -11.27
CA ILE A 932 -10.25 32.12 -11.71
C ILE A 932 -10.09 32.16 -13.23
N SER A 933 -10.83 33.05 -13.89
CA SER A 933 -10.74 33.24 -15.33
C SER A 933 -9.47 33.98 -15.75
N GLN A 934 -9.20 34.03 -17.06
CA GLN A 934 -8.16 34.91 -17.61
C GLN A 934 -8.47 36.40 -17.31
N ASN A 935 -7.41 37.22 -17.16
CA ASN A 935 -7.50 38.64 -16.76
C ASN A 935 -8.37 39.52 -17.65
N LYS A 936 -8.73 39.10 -18.87
CA LYS A 936 -9.56 39.88 -19.80
C LYS A 936 -11.04 39.49 -19.78
N THR A 937 -11.39 38.40 -19.11
CA THR A 937 -12.75 37.86 -19.08
C THR A 937 -13.61 38.65 -18.10
N SER A 938 -14.79 39.09 -18.56
CA SER A 938 -15.84 39.74 -17.75
C SER A 938 -17.16 39.03 -17.96
N HIS A 939 -18.13 39.24 -17.06
CA HIS A 939 -19.47 38.67 -17.14
C HIS A 939 -20.18 39.01 -18.46
N SER A 940 -19.89 40.19 -19.03
CA SER A 940 -20.40 40.67 -20.32
C SER A 940 -19.61 40.19 -21.55
N SER A 941 -18.48 39.50 -21.35
CA SER A 941 -17.68 38.97 -22.46
C SER A 941 -18.28 37.65 -22.96
N LYS A 942 -18.10 37.34 -24.25
CA LYS A 942 -18.58 36.07 -24.85
C LYS A 942 -18.10 34.83 -24.09
N VAL A 943 -16.88 34.88 -23.54
CA VAL A 943 -16.30 33.80 -22.74
C VAL A 943 -16.92 33.74 -21.33
N GLY A 944 -17.17 34.89 -20.70
CA GLY A 944 -17.87 34.94 -19.41
C GLY A 944 -19.31 34.46 -19.51
N GLU A 945 -20.05 34.88 -20.54
CA GLU A 945 -21.40 34.40 -20.81
C GLU A 945 -21.45 32.89 -21.06
N MET A 946 -20.45 32.34 -21.76
CA MET A 946 -20.32 30.89 -21.97
C MET A 946 -20.22 30.12 -20.64
N PHE A 947 -19.52 30.66 -19.64
CA PHE A 947 -19.42 30.00 -18.33
C PHE A 947 -20.71 30.16 -17.50
N VAL A 948 -21.28 31.36 -17.45
CA VAL A 948 -22.47 31.64 -16.64
C VAL A 948 -23.73 30.95 -17.19
N LYS A 949 -23.86 30.89 -18.52
CA LYS A 949 -25.03 30.32 -19.21
C LYS A 949 -24.76 28.95 -19.83
N HIS A 950 -23.79 28.20 -19.32
CA HIS A 950 -23.38 26.93 -19.92
C HIS A 950 -24.55 25.92 -20.02
N SER A 951 -25.36 25.80 -18.96
CA SER A 951 -26.51 24.89 -18.92
C SER A 951 -27.61 25.28 -19.92
N GLU A 952 -27.90 26.58 -20.07
CA GLU A 952 -28.85 27.10 -21.07
C GLU A 952 -28.39 26.84 -22.51
N GLN A 953 -27.07 26.78 -22.72
CA GLN A 953 -26.45 26.53 -24.02
C GLN A 953 -26.20 25.04 -24.29
N GLY A 954 -26.64 24.14 -23.40
CA GLY A 954 -26.44 22.69 -23.53
C GLY A 954 -24.99 22.24 -23.35
N ARG A 955 -24.14 23.06 -22.71
CA ARG A 955 -22.71 22.79 -22.52
C ARG A 955 -22.43 22.21 -21.14
N ARG A 956 -21.64 21.14 -21.09
CA ARG A 956 -21.19 20.51 -19.85
C ARG A 956 -19.83 21.06 -19.44
N VAL A 957 -19.63 21.24 -18.14
CA VAL A 957 -18.37 21.76 -17.60
C VAL A 957 -17.70 20.67 -16.79
N HIS A 958 -16.44 20.40 -17.10
CA HIS A 958 -15.59 19.39 -16.48
C HIS A 958 -14.47 20.03 -15.70
N ILE A 959 -14.29 19.65 -14.43
CA ILE A 959 -13.24 20.21 -13.57
C ILE A 959 -12.05 19.26 -13.50
N PHE A 960 -10.87 19.77 -13.85
CA PHE A 960 -9.59 19.06 -13.78
C PHE A 960 -8.64 19.83 -12.88
N ILE A 961 -8.12 19.17 -11.84
CA ILE A 961 -7.30 19.83 -10.81
C ILE A 961 -5.97 19.11 -10.62
N ARG A 962 -4.93 19.85 -10.28
CA ARG A 962 -3.66 19.30 -9.79
C ARG A 962 -3.10 20.20 -8.70
N ARG A 963 -2.26 19.61 -7.84
CA ARG A 963 -1.59 20.35 -6.78
C ARG A 963 -0.59 21.35 -7.36
N SER A 964 0.47 20.88 -8.00
CA SER A 964 1.55 21.71 -8.58
C SER A 964 1.70 21.48 -10.08
N ARG A 965 2.41 22.39 -10.76
CA ARG A 965 2.70 22.26 -12.20
C ARG A 965 3.71 21.16 -12.50
N GLU A 966 4.77 21.07 -11.69
CA GLU A 966 5.84 20.10 -11.82
C GLU A 966 6.01 19.31 -10.51
N GLY A 967 6.40 18.04 -10.67
CA GLY A 967 6.88 17.18 -9.59
C GLY A 967 8.12 16.45 -10.09
N GLN A 968 9.25 16.58 -9.37
CA GLN A 968 10.54 15.92 -9.71
C GLN A 968 11.01 16.14 -11.17
N GLY A 969 10.75 17.32 -11.74
CA GLY A 969 11.15 17.68 -13.11
C GLY A 969 10.25 17.13 -14.22
N ILE A 970 9.06 16.61 -13.87
CA ILE A 970 8.04 16.14 -14.81
C ILE A 970 6.74 16.95 -14.57
N THR A 971 6.02 17.28 -15.65
CA THR A 971 4.70 17.93 -15.54
C THR A 971 3.67 16.95 -14.99
N ARG A 972 2.99 17.32 -13.89
CA ARG A 972 1.93 16.50 -13.28
C ARG A 972 0.63 16.51 -14.10
N ASN A 973 -0.03 15.35 -14.13
CA ASN A 973 -1.37 15.17 -14.70
C ASN A 973 -2.44 15.85 -13.83
N PHE A 974 -3.65 16.00 -14.37
CA PHE A 974 -4.80 16.56 -13.66
C PHE A 974 -5.78 15.46 -13.25
N ILE A 975 -6.22 15.49 -12.00
CA ILE A 975 -7.31 14.65 -11.48
C ILE A 975 -8.65 15.22 -11.98
N TYR A 976 -9.48 14.37 -12.58
CA TYR A 976 -10.84 14.75 -12.99
C TYR A 976 -11.80 14.70 -11.79
N LEU A 977 -12.45 15.81 -11.42
CA LEU A 977 -13.39 15.87 -10.30
C LEU A 977 -14.85 15.60 -10.71
N GLY A 978 -15.12 15.47 -12.01
CA GLY A 978 -16.48 15.29 -12.52
C GLY A 978 -17.04 16.54 -13.21
N GLU A 979 -18.31 16.43 -13.57
CA GLU A 979 -19.11 17.53 -14.10
C GLU A 979 -19.49 18.52 -12.99
N ALA A 980 -19.60 19.80 -13.36
CA ALA A 980 -19.96 20.88 -12.45
C ALA A 980 -20.94 21.86 -13.09
N ASP A 981 -21.77 22.48 -12.24
CA ASP A 981 -22.65 23.57 -12.63
C ASP A 981 -22.16 24.90 -12.05
N TYR A 982 -22.43 25.97 -12.78
CA TYR A 982 -22.19 27.33 -12.31
C TYR A 982 -22.95 27.57 -10.99
N HIS A 983 -22.25 27.97 -9.93
CA HIS A 983 -22.86 28.27 -8.64
C HIS A 983 -23.03 29.77 -8.41
N THR A 984 -21.90 30.50 -8.37
CA THR A 984 -21.87 31.96 -8.22
C THR A 984 -20.59 32.52 -8.84
N SER A 985 -20.55 33.82 -9.14
CA SER A 985 -19.31 34.50 -9.51
C SER A 985 -19.29 35.96 -9.07
N TYR A 986 -18.09 36.50 -8.89
CA TYR A 986 -17.86 37.92 -8.61
C TYR A 986 -16.57 38.40 -9.30
N GLY A 987 -16.40 39.72 -9.38
CA GLY A 987 -15.26 40.33 -10.06
C GLY A 987 -15.36 40.29 -11.59
N ASP A 988 -14.80 41.30 -12.24
CA ASP A 988 -14.64 41.35 -13.69
C ASP A 988 -13.18 41.64 -14.00
N LYS A 989 -12.59 40.91 -14.96
CA LYS A 989 -11.20 41.07 -15.40
C LYS A 989 -10.16 40.90 -14.27
N PRO A 990 -10.04 39.72 -13.65
CA PRO A 990 -10.69 38.44 -13.96
C PRO A 990 -12.01 38.21 -13.20
N MET A 991 -12.80 37.24 -13.67
CA MET A 991 -13.94 36.67 -12.94
C MET A 991 -13.47 35.58 -11.98
N TYR A 992 -14.03 35.57 -10.77
CA TYR A 992 -13.91 34.51 -9.77
C TYR A 992 -15.19 33.70 -9.80
N ILE A 993 -15.13 32.45 -10.26
CA ILE A 993 -16.30 31.61 -10.48
C ILE A 993 -16.25 30.43 -9.53
N LYS A 994 -17.31 30.23 -8.76
CA LYS A 994 -17.53 29.06 -7.93
C LYS A 994 -18.35 28.04 -8.72
N TRP A 995 -17.82 26.83 -8.80
CA TRP A 995 -18.45 25.70 -9.49
C TRP A 995 -18.91 24.68 -8.47
N ARG A 996 -20.16 24.21 -8.61
CA ARG A 996 -20.71 23.12 -7.79
C ARG A 996 -20.57 21.80 -8.54
N LEU A 997 -19.78 20.89 -8.01
CA LEU A 997 -19.57 19.55 -8.54
C LEU A 997 -20.84 18.71 -8.38
N HIS A 998 -21.13 17.87 -9.38
CA HIS A 998 -22.25 16.91 -9.32
C HIS A 998 -21.99 15.77 -8.35
N LYS A 999 -20.71 15.47 -8.10
CA LYS A 999 -20.26 14.47 -7.14
C LYS A 999 -19.30 15.11 -6.15
N LYS A 1000 -19.50 14.77 -4.88
CA LYS A 1000 -18.62 15.17 -3.80
C LYS A 1000 -17.22 14.59 -3.99
N VAL A 1001 -16.19 15.43 -3.86
CA VAL A 1001 -14.79 15.00 -3.90
C VAL A 1001 -14.50 14.11 -2.68
N PRO A 1002 -13.97 12.89 -2.87
CA PRO A 1002 -13.58 11.99 -1.79
C PRO A 1002 -12.57 12.64 -0.86
N ASP A 1003 -12.69 12.34 0.44
CA ASP A 1003 -11.85 12.93 1.48
C ASP A 1003 -10.35 12.77 1.19
N LYS A 1004 -9.92 11.61 0.67
CA LYS A 1004 -8.52 11.35 0.32
C LYS A 1004 -7.98 12.35 -0.72
N ILE A 1005 -8.74 12.59 -1.78
CA ILE A 1005 -8.34 13.48 -2.89
C ILE A 1005 -8.41 14.93 -2.45
N PHE A 1006 -9.47 15.29 -1.72
CA PHE A 1006 -9.63 16.61 -1.16
C PHE A 1006 -8.44 16.97 -0.26
N LEU A 1007 -8.13 16.10 0.70
CA LEU A 1007 -7.01 16.30 1.62
C LEU A 1007 -5.69 16.43 0.85
N ASP A 1008 -5.40 15.55 -0.11
CA ASP A 1008 -4.14 15.60 -0.90
C ASP A 1008 -3.97 16.90 -1.71
N LEU A 1009 -5.08 17.47 -2.19
CA LEU A 1009 -5.09 18.73 -2.94
C LEU A 1009 -5.08 19.99 -2.06
N THR A 1010 -5.53 19.88 -0.80
CA THR A 1010 -5.64 21.01 0.15
C THR A 1010 -4.56 21.02 1.24
N SER A 1011 -3.91 19.88 1.50
CA SER A 1011 -2.63 19.76 2.22
C SER A 1011 -1.52 20.32 1.37
#